data_AF-A0A1A2RPD7-F1
#
_entry.id   AF-A0A1A2RPD7-F1
#
_cell.length_a   1.000
_cell.length_b   1.000
_cell.length_c   1.000
_cell.angle_alpha   90.00
_cell.angle_beta   90.00
_cell.angle_gamma   90.00
#
_symmetry.space_group_name_H-M   'P 1'
#
loop_
_entity.id
_entity.type
_entity.pdbx_description
1 polymer ?
#
loop_
_entity_poly.entity_id
_entity_poly.type
_entity_poly.pdbx_seq_one_letter_code
_entity_poly.pdbx_strand_id
1 'polypeptide(L)'
;MHAETEQVIERPSDLTASWLAAVIGTGPIADFSVERIGTGQMSECYRVRLSYAEGPSEGPESVVLKVAATDPVSRQTGLALGLYEREVRFYGDIAPGLGGPIAPCYHAAVDTSTGVFDLLLGDAGPAVVGDEIAGATVEQARLGAVELGRLHGPLLGDASLAEAPWLNREAPLSQAMITPLYAGFVDRYGDQIAPEHRVVCERLVAAFDGYLAQEGEVPERGRLQGLVHGDYRLDNMLFGTDGADRALTVVDWQTVSWGPALTDLAYFLGGALPTDDRRRHYDALLRAYHEALGPQAPLTLADVADGVRRQSFFGVMMAIVSPMLVERTDRGDRMFMTMLQRHCNHVLDTDALSTLPAPVAAEPLRPSDEDELAHDPTAEPLWSESWYADFADAAQGLGGWFRLGRVANEQTAWVHVLLCGPDMPTVAVDAQVPLPPDPWTVRTEDFELGHSAEVPLHSYRIDVRARGQAYADPSALLRGEPGTPVEMTMNLVWATDGTPYKYGLTTRYEIPCTVSGDVTIDGTGYRLESVPGQRDHSWGVRDWWGMDWIWSALHLDDGTHLHGVNIRVPGAPAFSIGYEQGADGKVTELQTVDSRESFADNGLPLTATLRLTPAEITADVKVRGQAPVRLVSTDGRVSQFPRVWATISTADGRSGVGWLEWNRNLGDHT
;
A
#
# COMPACT_ATOMS: atom_id res chain seq x y z
N MET A 1 34.71 22.05 -29.34
CA MET A 1 34.40 22.91 -28.18
C MET A 1 33.14 22.34 -27.50
N HIS A 2 33.18 21.08 -27.05
CA HIS A 2 31.97 20.30 -26.76
C HIS A 2 32.06 19.39 -25.51
N ALA A 3 33.11 19.48 -24.68
CA ALA A 3 33.22 18.64 -23.47
C ALA A 3 32.68 19.33 -22.19
N GLU A 4 32.62 20.66 -22.16
CA GLU A 4 32.17 21.41 -20.97
C GLU A 4 30.65 21.49 -20.84
N THR A 5 29.89 21.32 -21.94
CA THR A 5 28.41 21.40 -21.93
C THR A 5 27.69 20.07 -21.73
N GLU A 6 28.42 18.95 -21.61
CA GLU A 6 27.85 17.61 -21.31
C GLU A 6 27.85 17.28 -19.80
N GLN A 7 28.29 18.21 -18.95
CA GLN A 7 28.39 18.00 -17.50
C GLN A 7 27.02 18.16 -16.83
N VAL A 8 26.60 17.14 -16.07
CA VAL A 8 25.44 17.24 -15.16
C VAL A 8 25.82 18.08 -13.95
N ILE A 9 24.98 19.06 -13.59
CA ILE A 9 25.18 19.95 -12.45
C ILE A 9 24.54 19.32 -11.21
N GLU A 10 25.33 18.93 -10.21
CA GLU A 10 24.76 18.32 -8.99
C GLU A 10 24.29 19.39 -7.99
N ARG A 11 24.96 20.54 -7.96
CA ARG A 11 24.71 21.61 -6.98
C ARG A 11 25.10 22.98 -7.54
N PRO A 12 24.58 24.08 -6.96
CA PRO A 12 24.89 25.42 -7.42
C PRO A 12 26.39 25.78 -7.48
N SER A 13 27.21 25.20 -6.62
CA SER A 13 28.66 25.46 -6.60
C SER A 13 29.41 24.89 -7.81
N ASP A 14 28.77 24.01 -8.58
CA ASP A 14 29.36 23.43 -9.79
C ASP A 14 29.18 24.36 -11.00
N LEU A 15 28.32 25.40 -10.90
CA LEU A 15 28.11 26.39 -11.95
C LEU A 15 29.35 27.27 -12.15
N THR A 16 29.62 27.61 -13.41
CA THR A 16 30.63 28.61 -13.78
C THR A 16 30.04 29.61 -14.78
N ALA A 17 30.56 30.84 -14.79
CA ALA A 17 30.07 31.89 -15.69
C ALA A 17 30.28 31.53 -17.17
N SER A 18 31.40 30.84 -17.50
CA SER A 18 31.66 30.33 -18.85
C SER A 18 30.68 29.24 -19.27
N TRP A 19 30.34 28.33 -18.36
CA TRP A 19 29.35 27.29 -18.62
C TRP A 19 27.97 27.90 -18.87
N LEU A 20 27.51 28.81 -17.99
CA LEU A 20 26.24 29.52 -18.14
C LEU A 20 26.16 30.27 -19.47
N ALA A 21 27.23 30.98 -19.87
CA ALA A 21 27.24 31.69 -21.14
C ALA A 21 27.15 30.73 -22.34
N ALA A 22 27.80 29.56 -22.25
CA ALA A 22 27.79 28.56 -23.30
C ALA A 22 26.43 27.88 -23.46
N VAL A 23 25.77 27.46 -22.36
CA VAL A 23 24.48 26.76 -22.43
C VAL A 23 23.30 27.70 -22.73
N ILE A 24 23.35 28.94 -22.26
CA ILE A 24 22.30 29.94 -22.57
C ILE A 24 22.49 30.50 -23.99
N GLY A 25 23.72 30.47 -24.52
CA GLY A 25 24.04 30.96 -25.86
C GLY A 25 24.18 32.47 -25.94
N THR A 26 24.78 33.09 -24.90
CA THR A 26 24.89 34.56 -24.76
C THR A 26 26.33 35.05 -24.91
N GLY A 27 26.51 36.38 -24.89
CA GLY A 27 27.82 36.98 -24.65
C GLY A 27 28.41 36.63 -23.26
N PRO A 28 29.67 37.03 -22.98
CA PRO A 28 30.35 36.67 -21.75
C PRO A 28 29.61 37.13 -20.48
N ILE A 29 29.40 36.19 -19.56
CA ILE A 29 28.89 36.47 -18.22
C ILE A 29 30.10 36.80 -17.34
N ALA A 30 30.09 37.97 -16.70
CA ALA A 30 31.15 38.43 -15.80
C ALA A 30 31.05 37.79 -14.41
N ASP A 31 29.83 37.69 -13.88
CA ASP A 31 29.54 37.11 -12.57
C ASP A 31 28.08 36.64 -12.48
N PHE A 32 27.77 35.83 -11.49
CA PHE A 32 26.39 35.42 -11.17
C PHE A 32 26.18 35.28 -9.67
N SER A 33 24.92 35.42 -9.24
CA SER A 33 24.53 35.14 -7.85
C SER A 33 23.42 34.10 -7.82
N VAL A 34 23.42 33.26 -6.78
CA VAL A 34 22.45 32.18 -6.62
C VAL A 34 21.62 32.39 -5.36
N GLU A 35 20.31 32.25 -5.49
CA GLU A 35 19.34 32.34 -4.40
C GLU A 35 18.44 31.10 -4.42
N ARG A 36 18.34 30.36 -3.31
CA ARG A 36 17.40 29.23 -3.20
C ARG A 36 15.97 29.74 -3.21
N ILE A 37 15.12 29.14 -4.03
CA ILE A 37 13.71 29.49 -4.20
C ILE A 37 12.83 28.24 -4.10
N GLY A 38 11.57 28.43 -3.72
CA GLY A 38 10.60 27.34 -3.56
C GLY A 38 10.84 26.48 -2.31
N THR A 39 9.94 25.53 -2.10
CA THR A 39 9.89 24.63 -0.92
C THR A 39 9.83 23.15 -1.31
N GLY A 40 10.32 22.82 -2.51
CA GLY A 40 10.28 21.47 -3.08
C GLY A 40 10.94 20.44 -2.16
N GLN A 41 10.28 19.29 -1.99
CA GLN A 41 10.76 18.21 -1.14
C GLN A 41 11.67 17.24 -1.90
N MET A 42 11.39 17.00 -3.20
CA MET A 42 12.10 16.02 -4.04
C MET A 42 13.24 16.63 -4.87
N SER A 43 13.26 17.96 -5.03
CA SER A 43 14.23 18.71 -5.82
C SER A 43 14.41 20.10 -5.24
N GLU A 44 15.56 20.71 -5.47
CA GLU A 44 15.85 22.08 -5.07
C GLU A 44 15.85 23.01 -6.28
N CYS A 45 15.28 24.21 -6.11
CA CYS A 45 15.28 25.24 -7.14
C CYS A 45 16.12 26.44 -6.69
N TYR A 46 16.85 27.01 -7.62
CA TYR A 46 17.76 28.13 -7.39
C TYR A 46 17.60 29.16 -8.50
N ARG A 47 17.30 30.41 -8.13
CA ARG A 47 17.37 31.54 -9.05
C ARG A 47 18.83 31.96 -9.21
N VAL A 48 19.30 31.99 -10.45
CA VAL A 48 20.64 32.44 -10.84
C VAL A 48 20.51 33.79 -11.55
N ARG A 49 20.94 34.88 -10.90
CA ARG A 49 20.96 36.22 -11.51
C ARG A 49 22.28 36.45 -12.23
N LEU A 50 22.21 36.93 -13.47
CA LEU A 50 23.37 37.03 -14.36
C LEU A 50 23.85 38.47 -14.48
N SER A 51 25.17 38.68 -14.48
CA SER A 51 25.81 39.96 -14.76
C SER A 51 26.71 39.84 -15.98
N TYR A 52 26.39 40.54 -17.06
CA TYR A 52 27.12 40.47 -18.34
C TYR A 52 28.33 41.40 -18.38
N ALA A 53 29.41 40.98 -19.07
CA ALA A 53 30.56 41.86 -19.33
C ALA A 53 30.21 42.87 -20.45
N GLU A 54 30.44 44.17 -20.20
CA GLU A 54 30.13 45.36 -21.03
C GLU A 54 29.57 45.13 -22.47
N GLY A 55 28.36 45.64 -22.70
CA GLY A 55 27.62 45.62 -23.98
C GLY A 55 26.10 45.61 -23.72
N PRO A 56 25.22 45.84 -24.71
CA PRO A 56 23.79 45.61 -24.52
C PRO A 56 23.54 44.13 -24.15
N SER A 57 22.75 43.88 -23.10
CA SER A 57 22.43 42.52 -22.66
C SER A 57 21.59 41.80 -23.71
N GLU A 58 22.16 40.77 -24.35
CA GLU A 58 21.44 39.92 -25.31
C GLU A 58 20.89 38.63 -24.67
N GLY A 59 20.99 38.48 -23.34
CA GLY A 59 20.53 37.30 -22.60
C GLY A 59 19.62 37.63 -21.40
N PRO A 60 19.03 36.60 -20.76
CA PRO A 60 18.08 36.79 -19.65
C PRO A 60 18.75 37.40 -18.41
N GLU A 61 18.00 38.21 -17.66
CA GLU A 61 18.49 38.76 -16.37
C GLU A 61 18.69 37.65 -15.32
N SER A 62 17.87 36.61 -15.36
CA SER A 62 17.98 35.44 -14.50
C SER A 62 17.47 34.16 -15.16
N VAL A 63 17.97 33.03 -14.66
CA VAL A 63 17.52 31.68 -14.98
C VAL A 63 17.26 30.91 -13.69
N VAL A 64 16.55 29.79 -13.78
CA VAL A 64 16.27 28.89 -12.66
C VAL A 64 17.01 27.58 -12.88
N LEU A 65 17.89 27.23 -11.95
CA LEU A 65 18.51 25.91 -11.84
C LEU A 65 17.64 25.03 -10.93
N LYS A 66 17.17 23.90 -11.43
CA LYS A 66 16.55 22.83 -10.64
C LYS A 66 17.50 21.64 -10.59
N VAL A 67 17.77 21.11 -9.40
CA VAL A 67 18.64 19.94 -9.17
C VAL A 67 17.99 18.97 -8.19
N ALA A 68 18.48 17.74 -8.14
CA ALA A 68 18.03 16.74 -7.18
C ALA A 68 18.19 17.23 -5.71
N ALA A 69 17.33 16.73 -4.81
CA ALA A 69 17.47 17.02 -3.39
C ALA A 69 18.84 16.60 -2.84
N THR A 70 19.37 17.36 -1.87
CA THR A 70 20.60 16.99 -1.16
C THR A 70 20.39 15.83 -0.18
N ASP A 71 19.14 15.62 0.26
CA ASP A 71 18.76 14.49 1.10
C ASP A 71 18.79 13.17 0.29
N PRO A 72 19.61 12.17 0.69
CA PRO A 72 19.76 10.93 -0.07
C PRO A 72 18.47 10.11 -0.21
N VAL A 73 17.60 10.13 0.80
CA VAL A 73 16.33 9.36 0.79
C VAL A 73 15.36 9.97 -0.21
N SER A 74 15.21 11.29 -0.19
CA SER A 74 14.40 12.05 -1.15
C SER A 74 14.90 11.85 -2.58
N ARG A 75 16.23 11.89 -2.77
CA ARG A 75 16.88 11.63 -4.06
C ARG A 75 16.59 10.22 -4.58
N GLN A 76 16.79 9.20 -3.74
CA GLN A 76 16.55 7.81 -4.10
C GLN A 76 15.06 7.56 -4.43
N THR A 77 14.15 8.20 -3.68
CA THR A 77 12.71 8.10 -3.92
C THR A 77 12.32 8.70 -5.28
N GLY A 78 12.82 9.90 -5.59
CA GLY A 78 12.58 10.52 -6.90
C GLY A 78 13.11 9.70 -8.08
N LEU A 79 14.27 9.06 -7.91
CA LEU A 79 14.82 8.13 -8.89
C LEU A 79 13.96 6.87 -9.05
N ALA A 80 13.58 6.22 -7.95
CA ALA A 80 12.79 5.00 -7.96
C ALA A 80 11.41 5.20 -8.63
N LEU A 81 10.81 6.38 -8.44
CA LEU A 81 9.55 6.78 -9.06
C LEU A 81 9.71 7.31 -10.50
N GLY A 82 10.95 7.49 -10.98
CA GLY A 82 11.25 8.01 -12.32
C GLY A 82 10.95 9.49 -12.53
N LEU A 83 10.80 10.27 -11.46
CA LEU A 83 10.39 11.68 -11.51
C LEU A 83 11.41 12.55 -12.25
N TYR A 84 12.70 12.32 -12.02
CA TYR A 84 13.78 13.11 -12.61
C TYR A 84 13.94 12.86 -14.11
N GLU A 85 13.90 11.59 -14.53
CA GLU A 85 13.98 11.23 -15.94
C GLU A 85 12.80 11.82 -16.72
N ARG A 86 11.59 11.77 -16.15
CA ARG A 86 10.37 12.33 -16.75
C ARG A 86 10.50 13.82 -17.05
N GLU A 87 10.89 14.61 -16.05
CA GLU A 87 10.97 16.06 -16.21
C GLU A 87 12.07 16.45 -17.21
N VAL A 88 13.23 15.82 -17.12
CA VAL A 88 14.36 16.06 -18.05
C VAL A 88 14.01 15.71 -19.48
N ARG A 89 13.39 14.54 -19.70
CA ARG A 89 12.95 14.13 -21.04
C ARG A 89 11.79 14.95 -21.56
N PHE A 90 10.89 15.43 -20.71
CA PHE A 90 9.87 16.38 -21.16
C PHE A 90 10.51 17.64 -21.72
N TYR A 91 11.43 18.28 -21.00
CA TYR A 91 12.09 19.50 -21.47
C TYR A 91 13.04 19.25 -22.65
N GLY A 92 13.70 18.09 -22.72
CA GLY A 92 14.62 17.74 -23.80
C GLY A 92 13.94 17.26 -25.08
N ASP A 93 12.92 16.39 -24.96
CA ASP A 93 12.37 15.63 -26.09
C ASP A 93 11.00 16.17 -26.56
N ILE A 94 10.18 16.73 -25.66
CA ILE A 94 8.79 17.14 -25.96
C ILE A 94 8.63 18.66 -26.06
N ALA A 95 9.05 19.39 -25.03
CA ALA A 95 8.91 20.84 -24.93
C ALA A 95 9.44 21.63 -26.14
N PRO A 96 10.54 21.24 -26.82
CA PRO A 96 11.04 21.98 -27.99
C PRO A 96 10.07 21.98 -29.18
N GLY A 97 9.16 21.00 -29.26
CA GLY A 97 8.11 20.92 -30.27
C GLY A 97 6.83 21.69 -29.90
N LEU A 98 6.77 22.26 -28.69
CA LEU A 98 5.57 22.87 -28.12
C LEU A 98 5.72 24.39 -27.96
N GLY A 99 4.57 25.07 -28.02
CA GLY A 99 4.42 26.44 -27.54
C GLY A 99 3.58 26.48 -26.26
N GLY A 100 3.20 27.67 -25.83
CA GLY A 100 2.30 27.85 -24.68
C GLY A 100 3.05 28.17 -23.38
N PRO A 101 2.59 27.66 -22.23
CA PRO A 101 3.03 28.14 -20.92
C PRO A 101 4.31 27.45 -20.42
N ILE A 102 5.23 27.06 -21.30
CA ILE A 102 6.45 26.32 -20.92
C ILE A 102 7.63 27.30 -20.82
N ALA A 103 8.45 27.15 -19.78
CA ALA A 103 9.69 27.92 -19.65
C ALA A 103 10.71 27.49 -20.71
N PRO A 104 11.47 28.42 -21.32
CA PRO A 104 12.61 28.07 -22.16
C PRO A 104 13.57 27.16 -21.40
N CYS A 105 14.02 26.07 -22.00
CA CYS A 105 15.00 25.17 -21.42
C CYS A 105 16.36 25.40 -22.09
N TYR A 106 17.36 25.79 -21.31
CA TYR A 106 18.73 26.02 -21.76
C TYR A 106 19.62 24.78 -21.58
N HIS A 107 19.32 23.96 -20.57
CA HIS A 107 20.04 22.72 -20.29
C HIS A 107 19.13 21.72 -19.58
N ALA A 108 19.23 20.45 -19.93
CA ALA A 108 18.50 19.35 -19.32
C ALA A 108 19.37 18.10 -19.35
N ALA A 109 19.72 17.56 -18.17
CA ALA A 109 20.55 16.37 -18.07
C ALA A 109 20.17 15.51 -16.87
N VAL A 110 20.29 14.19 -17.03
CA VAL A 110 20.03 13.22 -15.96
C VAL A 110 21.00 12.05 -16.07
N ASP A 111 21.57 11.67 -14.93
CA ASP A 111 22.27 10.41 -14.75
C ASP A 111 21.35 9.44 -13.97
N THR A 112 20.73 8.53 -14.72
CA THR A 112 19.79 7.53 -14.17
C THR A 112 20.47 6.49 -13.27
N SER A 113 21.81 6.38 -13.30
CA SER A 113 22.54 5.44 -12.44
C SER A 113 22.79 6.01 -11.03
N THR A 114 22.90 7.34 -10.92
CA THR A 114 23.19 8.02 -9.65
C THR A 114 22.00 8.83 -9.11
N GLY A 115 20.99 9.09 -9.95
CA GLY A 115 19.85 9.96 -9.61
C GLY A 115 20.20 11.44 -9.58
N VAL A 116 21.36 11.83 -10.10
CA VAL A 116 21.73 13.24 -10.29
C VAL A 116 21.03 13.75 -11.56
N PHE A 117 20.41 14.92 -11.48
CA PHE A 117 19.85 15.59 -12.64
C PHE A 117 19.93 17.10 -12.46
N ASP A 118 19.88 17.82 -13.58
CA ASP A 118 19.69 19.25 -13.58
C ASP A 118 18.83 19.74 -14.75
N LEU A 119 18.14 20.85 -14.50
CA LEU A 119 17.42 21.64 -15.48
C LEU A 119 17.81 23.11 -15.30
N LEU A 120 18.21 23.76 -16.39
CA LEU A 120 18.40 25.21 -16.45
C LEU A 120 17.28 25.83 -17.28
N LEU A 121 16.33 26.47 -16.62
CA LEU A 121 15.11 27.00 -17.21
C LEU A 121 15.09 28.53 -17.20
N GLY A 122 14.37 29.14 -18.13
CA GLY A 122 14.09 30.57 -18.11
C GLY A 122 13.27 30.96 -16.88
N ASP A 123 13.68 32.04 -16.21
CA ASP A 123 12.91 32.60 -15.11
C ASP A 123 11.57 33.14 -15.63
N ALA A 124 10.51 32.98 -14.84
CA ALA A 124 9.18 33.50 -15.16
C ALA A 124 8.97 34.93 -14.64
N GLY A 125 9.94 35.48 -13.92
CA GLY A 125 9.88 36.82 -13.35
C GLY A 125 9.65 37.92 -14.41
N PRO A 126 8.84 38.95 -14.09
CA PRO A 126 8.03 39.11 -12.88
C PRO A 126 6.69 38.35 -12.96
N ALA A 127 6.55 37.26 -12.19
CA ALA A 127 5.32 36.47 -12.08
C ALA A 127 4.96 36.17 -10.62
N VAL A 128 3.68 35.91 -10.38
CA VAL A 128 3.12 35.54 -9.07
C VAL A 128 2.59 34.12 -9.13
N VAL A 129 2.95 33.31 -8.14
CA VAL A 129 2.44 31.93 -8.00
C VAL A 129 0.95 31.94 -7.67
N GLY A 130 0.20 31.01 -8.25
CA GLY A 130 -1.18 30.75 -7.82
C GLY A 130 -1.23 30.26 -6.37
N ASP A 131 -2.41 30.34 -5.75
CA ASP A 131 -2.66 29.78 -4.42
C ASP A 131 -3.86 28.83 -4.50
N GLU A 132 -3.58 27.53 -4.44
CA GLU A 132 -4.61 26.49 -4.54
C GLU A 132 -5.70 26.65 -3.47
N ILE A 133 -5.33 27.09 -2.27
CA ILE A 133 -6.27 27.28 -1.16
C ILE A 133 -7.19 28.47 -1.43
N ALA A 134 -6.63 29.61 -1.83
CA ALA A 134 -7.42 30.81 -2.14
C ALA A 134 -8.31 30.62 -3.37
N GLY A 135 -7.81 29.87 -4.37
CA GLY A 135 -8.44 29.73 -5.67
C GLY A 135 -8.10 30.88 -6.63
N ALA A 136 -8.24 30.62 -7.92
CA ALA A 136 -7.99 31.55 -8.99
C ALA A 136 -9.14 32.55 -9.18
N THR A 137 -8.81 33.69 -9.76
CA THR A 137 -9.81 34.55 -10.43
C THR A 137 -10.35 33.88 -11.69
N VAL A 138 -11.50 34.34 -12.20
CA VAL A 138 -12.09 33.81 -13.43
C VAL A 138 -11.16 34.04 -14.63
N GLU A 139 -10.45 35.17 -14.66
CA GLU A 139 -9.47 35.50 -15.68
C GLU A 139 -8.27 34.55 -15.67
N GLN A 140 -7.72 34.26 -14.48
CA GLN A 140 -6.65 33.27 -14.31
C GLN A 140 -7.11 31.87 -14.70
N ALA A 141 -8.32 31.47 -14.30
CA ALA A 141 -8.87 30.17 -14.68
C ALA A 141 -9.07 30.04 -16.19
N ARG A 142 -9.58 31.09 -16.85
CA ARG A 142 -9.69 31.11 -18.31
C ARG A 142 -8.32 31.03 -18.97
N LEU A 143 -7.32 31.76 -18.47
CA LEU A 143 -5.96 31.71 -19.00
C LEU A 143 -5.37 30.30 -18.89
N GLY A 144 -5.48 29.66 -17.71
CA GLY A 144 -5.03 28.28 -17.50
C GLY A 144 -5.69 27.29 -18.46
N ALA A 145 -7.02 27.36 -18.60
CA ALA A 145 -7.75 26.50 -19.54
C ALA A 145 -7.32 26.72 -21.01
N VAL A 146 -7.06 27.96 -21.43
CA VAL A 146 -6.62 28.27 -22.80
C VAL A 146 -5.20 27.77 -23.05
N GLU A 147 -4.27 28.02 -22.12
CA GLU A 147 -2.88 27.59 -22.28
C GLU A 147 -2.75 26.05 -22.22
N LEU A 148 -3.56 25.38 -21.40
CA LEU A 148 -3.67 23.91 -21.40
C LEU A 148 -4.18 23.41 -22.76
N GLY A 149 -5.18 24.06 -23.35
CA GLY A 149 -5.70 23.70 -24.67
C GLY A 149 -4.63 23.82 -25.78
N ARG A 150 -3.84 24.90 -25.76
CA ARG A 150 -2.73 25.10 -26.71
C ARG A 150 -1.64 24.04 -26.56
N LEU A 151 -1.36 23.64 -25.32
CA LEU A 151 -0.40 22.59 -25.00
C LEU A 151 -0.87 21.22 -25.49
N HIS A 152 -2.14 20.87 -25.26
CA HIS A 152 -2.69 19.57 -25.65
C HIS A 152 -2.94 19.44 -27.15
N GLY A 153 -3.35 20.52 -27.83
CA GLY A 153 -3.74 20.51 -29.25
C GLY A 153 -2.81 19.72 -30.17
N PRO A 154 -1.49 20.02 -30.19
CA PRO A 154 -0.53 19.34 -31.07
C PRO A 154 -0.27 17.86 -30.75
N LEU A 155 -0.48 17.42 -29.51
CA LEU A 155 -0.11 16.08 -29.03
C LEU A 155 -1.30 15.13 -28.84
N LEU A 156 -2.52 15.62 -29.01
CA LEU A 156 -3.74 14.82 -28.82
C LEU A 156 -3.76 13.60 -29.75
N GLY A 157 -3.72 12.41 -29.15
CA GLY A 157 -3.76 11.14 -29.88
C GLY A 157 -2.48 10.80 -30.67
N ASP A 158 -1.36 11.46 -30.39
CA ASP A 158 -0.07 11.12 -31.01
C ASP A 158 0.45 9.76 -30.52
N ALA A 159 0.25 8.72 -31.33
CA ALA A 159 0.66 7.36 -31.01
C ALA A 159 2.18 7.19 -30.85
N SER A 160 3.01 8.12 -31.34
CA SER A 160 4.48 8.02 -31.20
C SER A 160 4.94 8.20 -29.75
N LEU A 161 4.21 8.99 -28.95
CA LEU A 161 4.48 9.20 -27.53
C LEU A 161 3.95 8.05 -26.66
N ALA A 162 2.94 7.33 -27.12
CA ALA A 162 2.37 6.18 -26.40
C ALA A 162 3.36 5.02 -26.21
N GLU A 163 4.35 4.90 -27.10
CA GLU A 163 5.34 3.82 -27.10
C GLU A 163 6.58 4.15 -26.24
N ALA A 164 6.68 5.36 -25.67
CA ALA A 164 7.83 5.78 -24.90
C ALA A 164 7.79 5.19 -23.47
N PRO A 165 8.66 4.23 -23.09
CA PRO A 165 8.54 3.53 -21.79
C PRO A 165 8.83 4.41 -20.57
N TRP A 166 9.51 5.54 -20.76
CA TRP A 166 9.76 6.53 -19.72
C TRP A 166 8.53 7.38 -19.40
N LEU A 167 7.60 7.51 -20.36
CA LEU A 167 6.39 8.33 -20.30
C LEU A 167 5.15 7.47 -20.00
N ASN A 168 5.04 6.29 -20.60
CA ASN A 168 3.95 5.33 -20.42
C ASN A 168 4.37 4.21 -19.46
N ARG A 169 4.13 4.42 -18.17
CA ARG A 169 4.37 3.43 -17.10
C ARG A 169 3.05 3.04 -16.45
N GLU A 170 2.94 1.80 -15.99
CA GLU A 170 1.77 1.35 -15.22
C GLU A 170 1.57 2.25 -14.00
N ALA A 171 0.32 2.68 -13.80
CA ALA A 171 -0.06 3.40 -12.60
C ALA A 171 0.15 2.46 -11.40
N PRO A 172 0.87 2.88 -10.34
CA PRO A 172 1.11 2.01 -9.21
C PRO A 172 -0.20 1.64 -8.50
N LEU A 173 -1.19 2.54 -8.49
CA LEU A 173 -2.42 2.39 -7.71
C LEU A 173 -3.38 1.32 -8.24
N SER A 174 -3.88 0.47 -7.33
CA SER A 174 -4.91 -0.55 -7.55
C SER A 174 -5.95 -0.53 -6.42
N GLN A 175 -7.04 -1.27 -6.56
CA GLN A 175 -8.06 -1.49 -5.53
C GLN A 175 -7.44 -1.91 -4.19
N ALA A 176 -6.46 -2.82 -4.24
CA ALA A 176 -5.76 -3.34 -3.06
C ALA A 176 -4.96 -2.25 -2.32
N MET A 177 -4.48 -1.21 -3.01
CA MET A 177 -3.75 -0.11 -2.38
C MET A 177 -4.63 1.08 -2.00
N ILE A 178 -5.61 1.44 -2.84
CA ILE A 178 -6.47 2.60 -2.55
C ILE A 178 -7.38 2.35 -1.34
N THR A 179 -7.78 1.09 -1.10
CA THR A 179 -8.65 0.71 0.03
C THR A 179 -8.01 1.02 1.39
N PRO A 180 -6.80 0.51 1.73
CA PRO A 180 -6.14 0.86 2.99
C PRO A 180 -5.73 2.33 3.06
N LEU A 181 -5.34 2.96 1.94
CA LEU A 181 -5.04 4.41 1.92
C LEU A 181 -6.27 5.25 2.27
N TYR A 182 -7.44 4.88 1.75
CA TYR A 182 -8.70 5.55 2.09
C TYR A 182 -9.10 5.32 3.54
N ALA A 183 -8.94 4.11 4.07
CA ALA A 183 -9.17 3.84 5.49
C ALA A 183 -8.31 4.75 6.38
N GLY A 184 -6.99 4.83 6.11
CA GLY A 184 -6.10 5.74 6.82
C GLY A 184 -6.45 7.22 6.64
N PHE A 185 -6.96 7.61 5.46
CA PHE A 185 -7.45 8.96 5.20
C PHE A 185 -8.69 9.29 6.04
N VAL A 186 -9.64 8.36 6.14
CA VAL A 186 -10.85 8.49 6.97
C VAL A 186 -10.50 8.54 8.45
N ASP A 187 -9.56 7.71 8.91
CA ASP A 187 -9.10 7.77 10.30
C ASP A 187 -8.48 9.13 10.64
N ARG A 188 -7.76 9.73 9.67
CA ARG A 188 -7.07 11.01 9.87
C ARG A 188 -8.01 12.21 9.78
N TYR A 189 -8.95 12.21 8.83
CA TYR A 189 -9.72 13.40 8.46
C TYR A 189 -11.24 13.19 8.52
N GLY A 190 -11.73 12.03 8.94
CA GLY A 190 -13.14 11.63 8.84
C GLY A 190 -14.14 12.67 9.34
N ASP A 191 -13.85 13.30 10.48
CA ASP A 191 -14.70 14.35 11.08
C ASP A 191 -14.78 15.64 10.25
N GLN A 192 -13.86 15.84 9.30
CA GLN A 192 -13.81 17.00 8.41
C GLN A 192 -14.42 16.72 7.03
N ILE A 193 -14.78 15.46 6.73
CA ILE A 193 -15.36 15.07 5.45
C ILE A 193 -16.88 15.22 5.53
N ALA A 194 -17.46 16.04 4.64
CA ALA A 194 -18.92 16.15 4.55
C ALA A 194 -19.55 14.81 4.10
N PRO A 195 -20.74 14.44 4.60
CA PRO A 195 -21.38 13.16 4.28
C PRO A 195 -21.49 12.87 2.78
N GLU A 196 -21.86 13.86 1.97
CA GLU A 196 -21.97 13.76 0.52
C GLU A 196 -20.61 13.52 -0.17
N HIS A 197 -19.52 14.06 0.39
CA HIS A 197 -18.16 13.83 -0.12
C HIS A 197 -17.66 12.46 0.27
N ARG A 198 -18.02 11.98 1.46
CA ARG A 198 -17.73 10.61 1.90
C ARG A 198 -18.35 9.58 0.95
N VAL A 199 -19.59 9.80 0.52
CA VAL A 199 -20.24 8.95 -0.49
C VAL A 199 -19.48 8.95 -1.82
N VAL A 200 -18.96 10.11 -2.26
CA VAL A 200 -18.13 10.18 -3.47
C VAL A 200 -16.86 9.33 -3.31
N CYS A 201 -16.14 9.48 -2.21
CA CYS A 201 -14.93 8.71 -1.93
C CYS A 201 -15.21 7.21 -1.86
N GLU A 202 -16.21 6.79 -1.10
CA GLU A 202 -16.58 5.38 -0.94
C GLU A 202 -16.99 4.74 -2.27
N ARG A 203 -17.75 5.45 -3.11
CA ARG A 203 -18.15 4.93 -4.42
C ARG A 203 -16.98 4.82 -5.39
N LEU A 204 -16.06 5.79 -5.39
CA LEU A 204 -14.83 5.71 -6.19
C LEU A 204 -13.97 4.54 -5.72
N VAL A 205 -13.72 4.45 -4.40
CA VAL A 205 -12.90 3.38 -3.82
C VAL A 205 -13.52 2.02 -4.11
N ALA A 206 -14.83 1.82 -3.96
CA ALA A 206 -15.46 0.53 -4.20
C ALA A 206 -15.48 0.08 -5.68
N ALA A 207 -15.20 0.98 -6.63
CA ALA A 207 -15.24 0.70 -8.06
C ALA A 207 -13.89 0.96 -8.75
N PHE A 208 -12.80 1.06 -7.99
CA PHE A 208 -11.55 1.67 -8.46
C PHE A 208 -10.90 0.91 -9.61
N ASP A 209 -10.74 -0.41 -9.50
CA ASP A 209 -10.16 -1.21 -10.60
C ASP A 209 -11.05 -1.20 -11.85
N GLY A 210 -12.38 -1.24 -11.65
CA GLY A 210 -13.32 -1.10 -12.75
C GLY A 210 -13.22 0.25 -13.44
N TYR A 211 -13.07 1.33 -12.67
CA TYR A 211 -12.86 2.69 -13.18
C TYR A 211 -11.57 2.77 -14.00
N LEU A 212 -10.45 2.25 -13.47
CA LEU A 212 -9.17 2.23 -14.18
C LEU A 212 -9.24 1.40 -15.47
N ALA A 213 -9.87 0.23 -15.43
CA ALA A 213 -10.06 -0.62 -16.60
C ALA A 213 -10.86 0.10 -17.69
N GLN A 214 -11.97 0.77 -17.33
CA GLN A 214 -12.82 1.50 -18.27
C GLN A 214 -12.07 2.65 -18.98
N GLU A 215 -11.16 3.34 -18.28
CA GLU A 215 -10.36 4.42 -18.89
C GLU A 215 -9.11 3.92 -19.64
N GLY A 216 -8.67 2.69 -19.38
CA GLY A 216 -7.58 2.00 -20.09
C GLY A 216 -8.03 1.22 -21.35
N GLU A 217 -9.33 1.05 -21.58
CA GLU A 217 -9.87 0.41 -22.78
C GLU A 217 -9.51 1.17 -24.08
N VAL A 218 -9.48 0.44 -25.21
CA VAL A 218 -9.10 0.94 -26.54
C VAL A 218 -9.78 2.29 -26.84
N PRO A 219 -9.08 3.27 -27.46
CA PRO A 219 -9.66 4.59 -27.72
C PRO A 219 -10.91 4.53 -28.60
N GLU A 220 -12.08 4.52 -27.98
CA GLU A 220 -13.33 4.90 -28.64
C GLU A 220 -13.33 6.41 -28.89
N ARG A 221 -14.20 6.86 -29.80
CA ARG A 221 -14.38 8.29 -30.09
C ARG A 221 -14.78 9.00 -28.79
N GLY A 222 -13.89 9.82 -28.23
CA GLY A 222 -14.10 10.53 -26.95
C GLY A 222 -13.25 10.03 -25.76
N ARG A 223 -12.47 8.95 -25.89
CA ARG A 223 -11.48 8.47 -24.89
C ARG A 223 -10.05 8.58 -25.42
N LEU A 224 -9.72 9.76 -25.94
CA LEU A 224 -8.38 9.99 -26.50
C LEU A 224 -7.33 10.10 -25.40
N GLN A 225 -6.20 9.45 -25.66
CA GLN A 225 -5.00 9.58 -24.87
C GLN A 225 -4.19 10.79 -25.35
N GLY A 226 -3.40 11.37 -24.45
CA GLY A 226 -2.59 12.54 -24.71
C GLY A 226 -1.55 12.76 -23.61
N LEU A 227 -0.79 13.83 -23.76
CA LEU A 227 0.13 14.27 -22.71
C LEU A 227 -0.67 14.74 -21.50
N VAL A 228 -0.30 14.26 -20.31
CA VAL A 228 -0.90 14.66 -19.04
C VAL A 228 0.22 15.16 -18.13
N HIS A 229 0.13 16.41 -17.69
CA HIS A 229 1.01 17.02 -16.69
C HIS A 229 0.93 16.26 -15.36
N GLY A 230 -0.27 15.89 -14.91
CA GLY A 230 -0.49 15.03 -13.73
C GLY A 230 -0.58 15.79 -12.40
N ASP A 231 -0.03 17.00 -12.33
CA ASP A 231 -0.23 17.94 -11.22
C ASP A 231 -0.56 19.38 -11.69
N TYR A 232 -1.48 19.53 -12.64
CA TYR A 232 -1.87 20.81 -13.25
C TYR A 232 -2.77 21.66 -12.33
N ARG A 233 -2.18 22.23 -11.27
CA ARG A 233 -2.85 23.02 -10.21
C ARG A 233 -2.21 24.40 -9.99
N LEU A 234 -2.85 25.27 -9.22
CA LEU A 234 -2.45 26.69 -9.10
C LEU A 234 -1.07 26.89 -8.48
N ASP A 235 -0.69 26.05 -7.52
CA ASP A 235 0.64 26.14 -6.89
C ASP A 235 1.79 25.87 -7.90
N ASN A 236 1.49 25.24 -9.05
CA ASN A 236 2.42 24.99 -10.16
C ASN A 236 2.26 26.00 -11.32
N MET A 237 1.50 27.08 -11.10
CA MET A 237 1.22 28.10 -12.10
C MET A 237 1.78 29.46 -11.70
N LEU A 238 2.66 30.02 -12.54
CA LEU A 238 3.24 31.34 -12.36
C LEU A 238 2.58 32.32 -13.33
N PHE A 239 1.71 33.18 -12.81
CA PHE A 239 0.97 34.18 -13.58
C PHE A 239 1.82 35.43 -13.81
N GLY A 240 2.06 35.77 -15.07
CA GLY A 240 2.85 36.93 -15.46
C GLY A 240 2.20 38.24 -15.04
N THR A 241 3.03 39.20 -14.61
CA THR A 241 2.62 40.57 -14.29
C THR A 241 3.23 41.56 -15.29
N ASP A 242 3.01 42.86 -15.12
CA ASP A 242 3.53 43.89 -16.01
C ASP A 242 5.05 43.74 -16.21
N GLY A 243 5.47 43.52 -17.45
CA GLY A 243 6.87 43.27 -17.81
C GLY A 243 7.28 41.79 -17.90
N ALA A 244 6.38 40.85 -17.64
CA ALA A 244 6.62 39.42 -17.87
C ALA A 244 6.59 39.05 -19.34
N ASP A 245 7.51 38.19 -19.76
CA ASP A 245 7.60 37.68 -21.13
C ASP A 245 6.48 36.68 -21.48
N ARG A 246 5.82 36.13 -20.46
CA ARG A 246 4.76 35.12 -20.60
C ARG A 246 3.59 35.45 -19.67
N ALA A 247 2.37 35.26 -20.15
CA ALA A 247 1.16 35.44 -19.34
C ALA A 247 1.00 34.35 -18.27
N LEU A 248 1.46 33.13 -18.56
CA LEU A 248 1.47 32.00 -17.66
C LEU A 248 2.71 31.15 -17.93
N THR A 249 3.37 30.69 -16.87
CA THR A 249 4.37 29.62 -16.91
C THR A 249 3.93 28.48 -16.00
N VAL A 250 3.82 27.26 -16.54
CA VAL A 250 3.50 26.04 -15.81
C VAL A 250 4.79 25.29 -15.54
N VAL A 251 5.01 24.95 -14.28
CA VAL A 251 6.23 24.32 -13.78
C VAL A 251 5.93 22.96 -13.16
N ASP A 252 6.99 22.22 -12.85
CA ASP A 252 6.95 20.92 -12.16
C ASP A 252 6.37 19.77 -12.99
N TRP A 253 7.03 19.46 -14.09
CA TRP A 253 6.62 18.42 -15.05
C TRP A 253 7.07 17.01 -14.66
N GLN A 254 7.41 16.78 -13.38
CA GLN A 254 7.92 15.50 -12.88
C GLN A 254 6.88 14.37 -12.88
N THR A 255 5.59 14.71 -12.89
CA THR A 255 4.46 13.78 -12.97
C THR A 255 3.96 13.54 -14.39
N VAL A 256 4.65 14.06 -15.40
CA VAL A 256 4.21 13.96 -16.79
C VAL A 256 4.07 12.50 -17.22
N SER A 257 3.00 12.21 -17.93
CA SER A 257 2.64 10.87 -18.37
C SER A 257 1.89 10.91 -19.69
N TRP A 258 1.73 9.73 -20.29
CA TRP A 258 0.78 9.50 -21.37
C TRP A 258 -0.47 8.83 -20.80
N GLY A 259 -1.63 9.49 -20.95
CA GLY A 259 -2.87 9.05 -20.30
C GLY A 259 -4.12 9.74 -20.86
N PRO A 260 -5.29 9.61 -20.19
CA PRO A 260 -6.52 10.24 -20.64
C PRO A 260 -6.34 11.76 -20.80
N ALA A 261 -6.52 12.28 -22.03
CA ALA A 261 -6.07 13.64 -22.38
C ALA A 261 -6.81 14.78 -21.66
N LEU A 262 -7.89 14.48 -20.95
CA LEU A 262 -8.72 15.46 -20.25
C LEU A 262 -8.53 15.44 -18.73
N THR A 263 -7.59 14.63 -18.23
CA THR A 263 -7.26 14.53 -16.79
C THR A 263 -6.86 15.88 -16.21
N ASP A 264 -5.92 16.60 -16.83
CA ASP A 264 -5.47 17.90 -16.30
C ASP A 264 -6.57 18.96 -16.33
N LEU A 265 -7.43 18.96 -17.36
CA LEU A 265 -8.54 19.90 -17.42
C LEU A 265 -9.57 19.58 -16.33
N ALA A 266 -9.86 18.30 -16.08
CA ALA A 266 -10.76 17.89 -15.02
C ALA A 266 -10.21 18.23 -13.64
N TYR A 267 -8.92 17.95 -13.41
CA TYR A 267 -8.22 18.31 -12.18
C TYR A 267 -8.25 19.82 -11.96
N PHE A 268 -7.86 20.61 -12.96
CA PHE A 268 -7.84 22.06 -12.88
C PHE A 268 -9.21 22.66 -12.61
N LEU A 269 -10.23 22.29 -13.41
CA LEU A 269 -11.58 22.81 -13.20
C LEU A 269 -12.14 22.41 -11.85
N GLY A 270 -11.80 21.22 -11.35
CA GLY A 270 -12.27 20.71 -10.06
C GLY A 270 -11.63 21.39 -8.85
N GLY A 271 -10.38 21.83 -8.94
CA GLY A 271 -9.62 22.40 -7.81
C GLY A 271 -9.43 23.91 -7.85
N ALA A 272 -9.16 24.47 -9.03
CA ALA A 272 -8.60 25.82 -9.16
C ALA A 272 -9.56 26.98 -8.87
N LEU A 273 -10.88 26.75 -8.86
CA LEU A 273 -11.87 27.82 -8.65
C LEU A 273 -12.69 27.59 -7.37
N PRO A 274 -13.11 28.66 -6.68
CA PRO A 274 -14.23 28.58 -5.75
C PRO A 274 -15.45 27.94 -6.42
N THR A 275 -16.14 27.04 -5.71
CA THR A 275 -17.20 26.20 -6.28
C THR A 275 -18.30 27.00 -7.00
N ASP A 276 -18.72 28.14 -6.46
CA ASP A 276 -19.77 28.96 -7.07
C ASP A 276 -19.34 29.62 -8.38
N ASP A 277 -18.09 30.07 -8.46
CA ASP A 277 -17.56 30.66 -9.69
C ASP A 277 -17.33 29.59 -10.76
N ARG A 278 -16.83 28.40 -10.36
CA ARG A 278 -16.78 27.23 -11.26
C ARG A 278 -18.14 26.96 -11.87
N ARG A 279 -19.22 26.86 -11.06
CA ARG A 279 -20.58 26.59 -11.55
C ARG A 279 -21.08 27.65 -12.54
N ARG A 280 -20.82 28.93 -12.27
CA ARG A 280 -21.25 30.03 -13.15
C ARG A 280 -20.51 30.06 -14.49
N HIS A 281 -19.24 29.66 -14.50
CA HIS A 281 -18.35 29.82 -15.65
C HIS A 281 -17.96 28.51 -16.34
N TYR A 282 -18.43 27.36 -15.85
CA TYR A 282 -18.02 26.03 -16.28
C TYR A 282 -18.04 25.84 -17.80
N ASP A 283 -19.18 26.09 -18.43
CA ASP A 283 -19.34 25.93 -19.88
C ASP A 283 -18.47 26.90 -20.70
N ALA A 284 -18.21 28.09 -20.16
CA ALA A 284 -17.35 29.07 -20.82
C ALA A 284 -15.87 28.63 -20.78
N LEU A 285 -15.44 28.02 -19.68
CA LEU A 285 -14.10 27.47 -19.52
C LEU A 285 -13.88 26.25 -20.42
N LEU A 286 -14.85 25.34 -20.48
CA LEU A 286 -14.80 24.19 -21.41
C LEU A 286 -14.71 24.64 -22.87
N ARG A 287 -15.50 25.66 -23.26
CA ARG A 287 -15.41 26.27 -24.60
C ARG A 287 -14.05 26.90 -24.85
N ALA A 288 -13.52 27.66 -23.90
CA ALA A 288 -12.23 28.32 -24.05
C ALA A 288 -11.08 27.30 -24.24
N TYR A 289 -11.08 26.19 -23.49
CA TYR A 289 -10.15 25.08 -23.71
C TYR A 289 -10.34 24.45 -25.10
N HIS A 290 -11.58 24.10 -25.45
CA HIS A 290 -11.89 23.45 -26.74
C HIS A 290 -11.47 24.30 -27.94
N GLU A 291 -11.75 25.59 -27.93
CA GLU A 291 -11.31 26.53 -28.96
C GLU A 291 -9.78 26.61 -29.04
N ALA A 292 -9.09 26.54 -27.90
CA ALA A 292 -7.64 26.61 -27.82
C ALA A 292 -6.92 25.34 -28.30
N LEU A 293 -7.59 24.18 -28.31
CA LEU A 293 -7.07 22.95 -28.94
C LEU A 293 -6.78 23.14 -30.44
N GLY A 294 -7.45 24.11 -31.08
CA GLY A 294 -7.29 24.42 -32.49
C GLY A 294 -8.18 23.57 -33.42
N PRO A 295 -8.31 23.99 -34.69
CA PRO A 295 -9.29 23.43 -35.62
C PRO A 295 -9.01 22.00 -36.08
N GLN A 296 -7.81 21.47 -35.81
CA GLN A 296 -7.42 20.10 -36.16
C GLN A 296 -7.70 19.10 -35.04
N ALA A 297 -8.11 19.57 -33.86
CA ALA A 297 -8.36 18.70 -32.73
C ALA A 297 -9.54 17.75 -33.02
N PRO A 298 -9.38 16.44 -32.77
CA PRO A 298 -10.39 15.43 -33.08
C PRO A 298 -11.59 15.41 -32.11
N LEU A 299 -11.59 16.26 -31.07
CA LEU A 299 -12.62 16.32 -30.03
C LEU A 299 -13.66 17.40 -30.33
N THR A 300 -14.93 17.08 -30.13
CA THR A 300 -16.01 18.07 -30.05
C THR A 300 -16.09 18.64 -28.63
N LEU A 301 -16.79 19.77 -28.45
CA LEU A 301 -17.06 20.32 -27.12
C LEU A 301 -17.80 19.33 -26.21
N ALA A 302 -18.67 18.48 -26.78
CA ALA A 302 -19.37 17.44 -26.02
C ALA A 302 -18.40 16.35 -25.54
N ASP A 303 -17.44 15.94 -26.38
CA ASP A 303 -16.39 14.99 -25.99
C ASP A 303 -15.52 15.56 -24.86
N VAL A 304 -15.20 16.87 -24.92
CA VAL A 304 -14.48 17.57 -23.84
C VAL A 304 -15.27 17.54 -22.54
N ALA A 305 -16.56 17.90 -22.58
CA ALA A 305 -17.40 17.90 -21.39
C ALA A 305 -17.53 16.49 -20.76
N ASP A 306 -17.70 15.47 -21.60
CA ASP A 306 -17.86 14.08 -21.16
C ASP A 306 -16.56 13.48 -20.62
N GLY A 307 -15.41 13.74 -21.26
CA GLY A 307 -14.13 13.29 -20.72
C GLY A 307 -13.71 14.03 -19.46
N VAL A 308 -14.01 15.33 -19.33
CA VAL A 308 -13.83 16.06 -18.06
C VAL A 308 -14.69 15.47 -16.95
N ARG A 309 -15.94 15.12 -17.26
CA ARG A 309 -16.84 14.44 -16.31
C ARG A 309 -16.23 13.13 -15.82
N ARG A 310 -15.82 12.24 -16.72
CA ARG A 310 -15.21 10.95 -16.36
C ARG A 310 -13.92 11.10 -15.55
N GLN A 311 -13.06 12.04 -15.93
CA GLN A 311 -11.76 12.26 -15.29
C GLN A 311 -11.80 13.10 -14.00
N SER A 312 -12.97 13.60 -13.59
CA SER A 312 -13.13 14.41 -12.37
C SER A 312 -12.74 13.67 -11.08
N PHE A 313 -12.73 12.33 -11.10
CA PHE A 313 -12.26 11.49 -9.98
C PHE A 313 -10.76 11.58 -9.71
N PHE A 314 -9.95 12.01 -10.69
CA PHE A 314 -8.50 12.13 -10.51
C PHE A 314 -8.15 13.08 -9.35
N GLY A 315 -8.84 14.22 -9.24
CA GLY A 315 -8.64 15.15 -8.12
C GLY A 315 -9.07 14.60 -6.76
N VAL A 316 -10.12 13.77 -6.72
CA VAL A 316 -10.54 13.07 -5.49
C VAL A 316 -9.45 12.07 -5.08
N MET A 317 -8.90 11.33 -6.04
CA MET A 317 -7.81 10.38 -5.81
C MET A 317 -6.57 11.09 -5.26
N MET A 318 -6.15 12.20 -5.87
CA MET A 318 -5.02 13.00 -5.39
C MET A 318 -5.24 13.52 -3.97
N ALA A 319 -6.46 14.00 -3.65
CA ALA A 319 -6.79 14.47 -2.32
C ALA A 319 -6.76 13.37 -1.24
N ILE A 320 -7.00 12.10 -1.60
CA ILE A 320 -6.92 10.95 -0.69
C ILE A 320 -5.48 10.45 -0.54
N VAL A 321 -4.79 10.21 -1.66
CA VAL A 321 -3.49 9.52 -1.70
C VAL A 321 -2.36 10.42 -1.22
N SER A 322 -2.28 11.66 -1.72
CA SER A 322 -1.16 12.56 -1.42
C SER A 322 -0.93 12.78 0.08
N PRO A 323 -1.93 13.12 0.92
CA PRO A 323 -1.70 13.31 2.36
C PRO A 323 -1.24 12.05 3.10
N MET A 324 -1.45 10.86 2.54
CA MET A 324 -0.96 9.61 3.14
C MET A 324 0.52 9.36 2.86
N LEU A 325 1.10 10.03 1.86
CA LEU A 325 2.47 9.81 1.39
C LEU A 325 3.44 10.95 1.72
N VAL A 326 2.94 12.11 2.14
CA VAL A 326 3.77 13.29 2.44
C VAL A 326 3.75 13.65 3.92
N GLU A 327 4.76 14.40 4.36
CA GLU A 327 4.83 14.92 5.72
C GLU A 327 3.64 15.83 6.03
N ARG A 328 3.12 15.70 7.27
CA ARG A 328 1.97 16.48 7.72
C ARG A 328 2.37 17.90 8.06
N THR A 329 1.58 18.85 7.57
CA THR A 329 1.69 20.28 7.91
C THR A 329 0.31 20.91 7.98
N ASP A 330 0.12 21.93 8.81
CA ASP A 330 -1.18 22.61 8.93
C ASP A 330 -1.67 23.22 7.60
N ARG A 331 -0.75 23.72 6.77
CA ARG A 331 -1.08 24.21 5.41
C ARG A 331 -1.44 23.06 4.49
N GLY A 332 -0.67 21.95 4.51
CA GLY A 332 -0.93 20.76 3.71
C GLY A 332 -2.29 20.16 4.01
N ASP A 333 -2.62 19.94 5.29
CA ASP A 333 -3.91 19.40 5.72
C ASP A 333 -5.06 20.30 5.24
N ARG A 334 -4.95 21.63 5.38
CA ARG A 334 -5.92 22.59 4.85
C ARG A 334 -6.07 22.52 3.32
N MET A 335 -4.96 22.39 2.61
CA MET A 335 -4.96 22.29 1.15
C MET A 335 -5.68 21.02 0.71
N PHE A 336 -5.32 19.85 1.25
CA PHE A 336 -5.94 18.57 0.89
C PHE A 336 -7.43 18.53 1.19
N MET A 337 -7.87 19.09 2.33
CA MET A 337 -9.30 19.17 2.64
C MET A 337 -10.05 20.14 1.71
N THR A 338 -9.42 21.24 1.30
CA THR A 338 -10.00 22.16 0.30
C THR A 338 -10.10 21.48 -1.07
N MET A 339 -9.06 20.76 -1.49
CA MET A 339 -9.04 19.99 -2.74
C MET A 339 -10.13 18.91 -2.72
N LEU A 340 -10.21 18.10 -1.65
CA LEU A 340 -11.24 17.07 -1.51
C LEU A 340 -12.64 17.67 -1.68
N GLN A 341 -12.93 18.75 -0.95
CA GLN A 341 -14.23 19.42 -1.00
C GLN A 341 -14.57 19.89 -2.42
N ARG A 342 -13.65 20.59 -3.11
CA ARG A 342 -13.89 21.16 -4.43
C ARG A 342 -14.02 20.07 -5.51
N HIS A 343 -13.16 19.04 -5.49
CA HIS A 343 -13.23 17.93 -6.44
C HIS A 343 -14.48 17.07 -6.22
N CYS A 344 -14.87 16.77 -4.98
CA CYS A 344 -16.13 16.06 -4.72
C CYS A 344 -17.34 16.87 -5.20
N ASN A 345 -17.36 18.20 -4.99
CA ASN A 345 -18.40 19.05 -5.57
C ASN A 345 -18.41 19.03 -7.11
N HIS A 346 -17.26 18.90 -7.75
CA HIS A 346 -17.16 18.78 -9.21
C HIS A 346 -17.71 17.46 -9.73
N VAL A 347 -17.38 16.35 -9.07
CA VAL A 347 -17.97 15.03 -9.32
C VAL A 347 -19.49 15.06 -9.20
N LEU A 348 -20.02 15.68 -8.14
CA LEU A 348 -21.46 15.78 -7.90
C LEU A 348 -22.17 16.66 -8.92
N ASP A 349 -21.63 17.85 -9.22
CA ASP A 349 -22.25 18.80 -10.17
C ASP A 349 -22.27 18.28 -11.61
N THR A 350 -21.34 17.40 -11.97
CA THR A 350 -21.27 16.79 -13.30
C THR A 350 -21.92 15.42 -13.38
N ASP A 351 -22.52 14.93 -12.28
CA ASP A 351 -23.05 13.57 -12.16
C ASP A 351 -22.03 12.49 -12.58
N ALA A 352 -20.74 12.71 -12.30
CA ALA A 352 -19.68 11.76 -12.68
C ALA A 352 -19.83 10.41 -11.93
N LEU A 353 -20.48 10.41 -10.77
CA LEU A 353 -20.86 9.20 -10.06
C LEU A 353 -21.69 8.21 -10.89
N SER A 354 -22.42 8.67 -11.92
CA SER A 354 -23.16 7.78 -12.82
C SER A 354 -22.28 7.09 -13.87
N THR A 355 -21.01 7.51 -14.02
CA THR A 355 -20.08 6.93 -15.01
C THR A 355 -19.21 5.83 -14.41
N LEU A 356 -19.22 5.66 -13.09
CA LEU A 356 -18.53 4.56 -12.42
C LEU A 356 -19.21 3.23 -12.74
N PRO A 357 -18.44 2.15 -12.98
CA PRO A 357 -19.01 0.82 -13.11
C PRO A 357 -19.63 0.36 -11.79
N ALA A 358 -20.40 -0.72 -11.86
CA ALA A 358 -20.89 -1.36 -10.65
C ALA A 358 -19.69 -1.79 -9.78
N PRO A 359 -19.73 -1.56 -8.46
CA PRO A 359 -18.67 -2.04 -7.57
C PRO A 359 -18.61 -3.56 -7.67
N VAL A 360 -17.44 -4.08 -7.99
CA VAL A 360 -17.17 -5.52 -7.96
C VAL A 360 -16.69 -5.80 -6.55
N ALA A 361 -17.47 -6.54 -5.77
CA ALA A 361 -16.95 -7.10 -4.52
C ALA A 361 -15.79 -8.02 -4.92
N ALA A 362 -14.58 -7.70 -4.51
CA ALA A 362 -13.43 -8.54 -4.79
C ALA A 362 -13.72 -9.95 -4.27
N GLU A 363 -13.58 -10.96 -5.12
CA GLU A 363 -13.64 -12.33 -4.62
C GLU A 363 -12.47 -12.55 -3.65
N PRO A 364 -12.69 -13.23 -2.52
CA PRO A 364 -11.62 -13.54 -1.59
C PRO A 364 -10.48 -14.26 -2.31
N LEU A 365 -9.25 -13.80 -2.09
CA LEU A 365 -8.08 -14.40 -2.72
C LEU A 365 -7.94 -15.86 -2.32
N ARG A 366 -7.49 -16.68 -3.26
CA ARG A 366 -7.22 -18.10 -3.05
C ARG A 366 -5.73 -18.39 -3.23
N PRO A 367 -5.14 -19.27 -2.41
CA PRO A 367 -3.78 -19.73 -2.63
C PRO A 367 -3.70 -20.60 -3.89
N SER A 368 -2.51 -20.63 -4.49
CA SER A 368 -2.13 -21.61 -5.52
C SER A 368 -1.43 -22.81 -4.87
N ASP A 369 -1.28 -23.90 -5.62
CA ASP A 369 -0.52 -25.08 -5.17
C ASP A 369 0.92 -24.72 -4.79
N GLU A 370 1.52 -23.74 -5.45
CA GLU A 370 2.88 -23.25 -5.16
C GLU A 370 2.96 -22.60 -3.77
N ASP A 371 1.90 -21.92 -3.33
CA ASP A 371 1.86 -21.24 -2.03
C ASP A 371 1.95 -22.23 -0.86
N GLU A 372 1.65 -23.52 -1.02
CA GLU A 372 1.75 -24.53 0.06
C GLU A 372 3.12 -25.24 0.12
N LEU A 373 3.92 -25.13 -0.94
CA LEU A 373 5.26 -25.71 -1.00
C LEU A 373 6.28 -24.84 -0.27
N ALA A 374 7.47 -25.40 -0.03
CA ALA A 374 8.56 -24.65 0.57
C ALA A 374 9.09 -23.56 -0.38
N HIS A 375 9.31 -22.36 0.15
CA HIS A 375 9.76 -21.21 -0.60
C HIS A 375 11.26 -20.96 -0.47
N ASP A 376 11.83 -20.33 -1.51
CA ASP A 376 13.20 -19.83 -1.43
C ASP A 376 13.27 -18.59 -0.53
N PRO A 377 14.20 -18.54 0.44
CA PRO A 377 14.36 -17.39 1.33
C PRO A 377 14.93 -16.20 0.57
N THR A 378 14.40 -15.01 0.89
CA THR A 378 15.01 -13.74 0.48
C THR A 378 16.14 -13.35 1.46
N ALA A 379 16.84 -12.24 1.22
CA ALA A 379 18.04 -11.87 1.98
C ALA A 379 17.76 -11.24 3.37
N GLU A 380 16.50 -10.96 3.69
CA GLU A 380 16.07 -10.28 4.90
C GLU A 380 16.32 -11.15 6.15
N PRO A 381 16.96 -10.63 7.21
CA PRO A 381 17.39 -11.45 8.36
C PRO A 381 16.27 -12.26 9.01
N LEU A 382 15.08 -11.67 9.13
CA LEU A 382 13.89 -12.29 9.74
C LEU A 382 12.96 -12.94 8.72
N TRP A 383 13.45 -13.30 7.53
CA TRP A 383 12.68 -14.13 6.62
C TRP A 383 12.39 -15.47 7.29
N SER A 384 11.11 -15.76 7.46
CA SER A 384 10.62 -16.96 8.12
C SER A 384 9.56 -17.64 7.28
N GLU A 385 9.54 -18.97 7.35
CA GLU A 385 8.50 -19.80 6.77
C GLU A 385 7.97 -20.74 7.84
N SER A 386 6.65 -20.75 8.04
CA SER A 386 6.01 -21.56 9.08
C SER A 386 4.80 -22.31 8.56
N TRP A 387 4.78 -23.62 8.78
CA TRP A 387 3.58 -24.46 8.63
C TRP A 387 2.96 -24.72 9.98
N TYR A 388 1.64 -24.62 10.05
CA TYR A 388 0.83 -24.85 11.23
C TYR A 388 -0.33 -25.79 10.92
N ALA A 389 -0.70 -26.57 11.92
CA ALA A 389 -1.92 -27.37 11.89
C ALA A 389 -2.45 -27.58 13.31
N ASP A 390 -3.76 -27.55 13.50
CA ASP A 390 -4.38 -27.82 14.80
C ASP A 390 -5.65 -28.66 14.69
N PHE A 391 -6.10 -29.20 15.81
CA PHE A 391 -7.35 -29.94 15.92
C PHE A 391 -7.96 -29.78 17.31
N ALA A 392 -9.28 -29.94 17.42
CA ALA A 392 -9.99 -29.95 18.69
C ALA A 392 -11.06 -31.06 18.72
N ASP A 393 -10.86 -32.07 19.55
CA ASP A 393 -11.83 -33.11 19.85
C ASP A 393 -12.48 -32.84 21.21
N ALA A 394 -13.63 -32.17 21.19
CA ALA A 394 -14.38 -31.90 22.41
C ALA A 394 -14.97 -33.16 23.07
N ALA A 395 -15.20 -34.24 22.32
CA ALA A 395 -15.78 -35.48 22.85
C ALA A 395 -14.76 -36.24 23.71
N GLN A 396 -13.50 -36.27 23.27
CA GLN A 396 -12.39 -36.84 24.03
C GLN A 396 -11.71 -35.83 24.98
N GLY A 397 -12.03 -34.55 24.84
CA GLY A 397 -11.40 -33.49 25.63
C GLY A 397 -9.93 -33.28 25.25
N LEU A 398 -9.57 -33.49 23.98
CA LEU A 398 -8.21 -33.41 23.48
C LEU A 398 -8.10 -32.34 22.39
N GLY A 399 -7.12 -31.45 22.52
CA GLY A 399 -6.69 -30.58 21.44
C GLY A 399 -5.20 -30.71 21.22
N GLY A 400 -4.76 -30.58 19.97
CA GLY A 400 -3.35 -30.46 19.63
C GLY A 400 -3.08 -29.43 18.57
N TRP A 401 -1.86 -28.92 18.56
CA TRP A 401 -1.36 -28.08 17.48
C TRP A 401 0.12 -28.36 17.19
N PHE A 402 0.47 -28.06 15.95
CA PHE A 402 1.77 -28.24 15.35
C PHE A 402 2.24 -26.91 14.76
N ARG A 403 3.54 -26.66 14.87
CA ARG A 403 4.24 -25.68 14.05
C ARG A 403 5.68 -26.11 13.76
N LEU A 404 6.07 -26.03 12.50
CA LEU A 404 7.47 -25.92 12.11
C LEU A 404 7.71 -24.51 11.57
N GLY A 405 8.49 -23.69 12.28
CA GLY A 405 8.87 -22.34 11.87
C GLY A 405 10.36 -22.25 11.56
N ARG A 406 10.72 -22.11 10.28
CA ARG A 406 12.09 -21.94 9.79
C ARG A 406 12.43 -20.45 9.78
N VAL A 407 13.61 -20.08 10.27
CA VAL A 407 14.19 -18.73 10.11
C VAL A 407 15.50 -18.92 9.35
N ALA A 408 15.39 -18.88 8.02
CA ALA A 408 16.43 -19.40 7.12
C ALA A 408 17.76 -18.66 7.31
N ASN A 409 17.71 -17.33 7.39
CA ASN A 409 18.91 -16.49 7.50
C ASN A 409 19.56 -16.52 8.89
N GLU A 410 18.84 -17.00 9.92
CA GLU A 410 19.39 -17.29 11.24
C GLU A 410 19.84 -18.76 11.41
N GLN A 411 19.68 -19.59 10.38
CA GLN A 411 20.05 -21.01 10.40
C GLN A 411 19.39 -21.79 11.55
N THR A 412 18.16 -21.44 11.91
CA THR A 412 17.40 -22.09 12.98
C THR A 412 15.99 -22.48 12.54
N ALA A 413 15.42 -23.48 13.20
CA ALA A 413 14.01 -23.82 13.11
C ALA A 413 13.41 -24.05 14.50
N TRP A 414 12.17 -23.63 14.68
CA TRP A 414 11.38 -23.85 15.88
C TRP A 414 10.34 -24.94 15.61
N VAL A 415 10.35 -25.97 16.45
CA VAL A 415 9.46 -27.11 16.38
C VAL A 415 8.56 -27.09 17.60
N HIS A 416 7.26 -26.96 17.34
CA HIS A 416 6.23 -27.03 18.36
C HIS A 416 5.26 -28.15 18.02
N VAL A 417 5.11 -29.11 18.93
CA VAL A 417 4.05 -30.14 18.89
C VAL A 417 3.45 -30.21 20.28
N LEU A 418 2.23 -29.70 20.46
CA LEU A 418 1.60 -29.63 21.78
C LEU A 418 0.26 -30.36 21.78
N LEU A 419 -0.02 -31.06 22.88
CA LEU A 419 -1.27 -31.77 23.17
C LEU A 419 -1.77 -31.34 24.55
N CYS A 420 -3.04 -31.00 24.67
CA CYS A 420 -3.61 -30.52 25.93
C CYS A 420 -5.12 -30.79 26.04
N GLY A 421 -5.62 -30.77 27.27
CA GLY A 421 -7.02 -31.00 27.59
C GLY A 421 -7.33 -30.61 29.05
N PRO A 422 -8.60 -30.60 29.46
CA PRO A 422 -9.00 -30.14 30.79
C PRO A 422 -8.53 -31.10 31.90
N ASP A 423 -8.40 -32.40 31.59
CA ASP A 423 -8.13 -33.46 32.55
C ASP A 423 -6.77 -34.15 32.31
N MET A 424 -5.82 -33.44 31.69
CA MET A 424 -4.48 -33.94 31.38
C MET A 424 -3.42 -32.83 31.50
N PRO A 425 -2.15 -33.17 31.79
CA PRO A 425 -1.07 -32.22 31.65
C PRO A 425 -0.90 -31.80 30.18
N THR A 426 -0.42 -30.59 29.95
CA THR A 426 0.02 -30.18 28.61
C THR A 426 1.28 -30.93 28.26
N VAL A 427 1.28 -31.64 27.14
CA VAL A 427 2.45 -32.34 26.60
C VAL A 427 3.01 -31.52 25.47
N ALA A 428 4.31 -31.25 25.49
CA ALA A 428 4.96 -30.41 24.50
C ALA A 428 6.29 -31.01 24.02
N VAL A 429 6.48 -30.95 22.70
CA VAL A 429 7.78 -30.77 22.08
C VAL A 429 7.87 -29.28 21.77
N ASP A 430 8.72 -28.57 22.51
CA ASP A 430 9.01 -27.14 22.33
C ASP A 430 10.53 -27.00 22.19
N ALA A 431 11.00 -26.94 20.94
CA ALA A 431 12.42 -27.10 20.64
C ALA A 431 12.89 -26.12 19.56
N GLN A 432 14.07 -25.56 19.78
CA GLN A 432 14.84 -24.84 18.77
C GLN A 432 15.97 -25.74 18.26
N VAL A 433 16.00 -25.98 16.95
CA VAL A 433 16.97 -26.87 16.29
C VAL A 433 17.74 -26.12 15.20
N PRO A 434 18.90 -26.63 14.75
CA PRO A 434 19.53 -26.16 13.53
C PRO A 434 18.58 -26.28 12.33
N LEU A 435 18.68 -25.36 11.38
CA LEU A 435 17.82 -25.37 10.18
C LEU A 435 17.93 -26.74 9.46
N PRO A 436 16.81 -27.47 9.28
CA PRO A 436 16.84 -28.75 8.59
C PRO A 436 17.13 -28.54 7.09
N PRO A 437 17.94 -29.41 6.46
CA PRO A 437 18.25 -29.32 5.04
C PRO A 437 17.04 -29.64 4.16
N ASP A 438 16.15 -30.51 4.63
CA ASP A 438 14.86 -30.82 4.02
C ASP A 438 13.76 -30.14 4.83
N PRO A 439 12.97 -29.22 4.25
CA PRO A 439 11.92 -28.52 4.99
C PRO A 439 10.82 -29.44 5.51
N TRP A 440 10.69 -30.67 4.98
CA TRP A 440 9.59 -31.59 5.29
C TRP A 440 9.90 -32.57 6.43
N THR A 441 11.15 -32.63 6.89
CA THR A 441 11.58 -33.59 7.90
C THR A 441 12.53 -32.98 8.92
N VAL A 442 12.32 -33.31 10.21
CA VAL A 442 13.22 -32.95 11.31
C VAL A 442 13.49 -34.20 12.13
N ARG A 443 14.77 -34.48 12.36
CA ARG A 443 15.21 -35.61 13.20
C ARG A 443 16.23 -35.14 14.23
N THR A 444 15.97 -35.44 15.49
CA THR A 444 16.85 -35.20 16.63
C THR A 444 16.98 -36.48 17.45
N GLU A 445 17.73 -36.45 18.55
CA GLU A 445 17.77 -37.57 19.50
C GLU A 445 16.45 -37.78 20.23
N ASP A 446 15.68 -36.70 20.42
CA ASP A 446 14.44 -36.71 21.22
C ASP A 446 13.18 -36.85 20.35
N PHE A 447 13.21 -36.51 19.06
CA PHE A 447 12.04 -36.61 18.19
C PHE A 447 12.35 -36.79 16.71
N GLU A 448 11.42 -37.47 16.03
CA GLU A 448 11.29 -37.52 14.58
C GLU A 448 9.96 -36.88 14.18
N LEU A 449 10.03 -35.93 13.26
CA LEU A 449 8.90 -35.20 12.70
C LEU A 449 8.99 -35.29 11.17
N GLY A 450 7.88 -35.68 10.55
CA GLY A 450 7.64 -35.57 9.12
C GLY A 450 6.31 -34.88 8.88
N HIS A 451 6.24 -34.07 7.83
CA HIS A 451 4.99 -33.47 7.37
C HIS A 451 4.99 -33.31 5.85
N SER A 452 3.80 -33.29 5.24
CA SER A 452 3.68 -33.19 3.79
C SER A 452 2.31 -32.67 3.35
N ALA A 453 2.32 -31.87 2.28
CA ALA A 453 1.14 -31.56 1.49
C ALA A 453 1.01 -32.60 0.36
N GLU A 454 0.47 -33.80 0.68
CA GLU A 454 0.38 -34.90 -0.29
C GLU A 454 -0.44 -34.54 -1.53
N VAL A 455 -1.52 -33.77 -1.32
CA VAL A 455 -2.32 -33.17 -2.38
C VAL A 455 -2.47 -31.69 -2.01
N PRO A 456 -1.80 -30.78 -2.73
CA PRO A 456 -1.80 -29.39 -2.35
C PRO A 456 -3.21 -28.81 -2.17
N LEU A 457 -3.38 -28.00 -1.14
CA LEU A 457 -4.59 -27.31 -0.67
C LEU A 457 -5.74 -28.23 -0.30
N HIS A 458 -5.55 -29.56 -0.34
CA HIS A 458 -6.60 -30.56 -0.13
C HIS A 458 -6.31 -31.51 1.02
N SER A 459 -5.07 -31.97 1.17
CA SER A 459 -4.69 -32.96 2.19
C SER A 459 -3.29 -32.70 2.72
N TYR A 460 -3.16 -32.71 4.05
CA TYR A 460 -1.90 -32.48 4.74
C TYR A 460 -1.68 -33.53 5.82
N ARG A 461 -0.48 -34.09 5.90
CA ARG A 461 -0.12 -35.16 6.82
C ARG A 461 0.94 -34.70 7.79
N ILE A 462 0.82 -35.11 9.04
CA ILE A 462 1.85 -34.94 10.07
C ILE A 462 2.08 -36.27 10.80
N ASP A 463 3.34 -36.68 10.85
CA ASP A 463 3.83 -37.85 11.55
C ASP A 463 4.88 -37.42 12.59
N VAL A 464 4.62 -37.65 13.88
CA VAL A 464 5.52 -37.35 14.99
C VAL A 464 5.72 -38.59 15.84
N ARG A 465 6.98 -38.82 16.21
CA ARG A 465 7.37 -39.69 17.32
C ARG A 465 8.36 -38.92 18.17
N ALA A 466 8.03 -38.72 19.45
CA ALA A 466 8.83 -37.85 20.31
C ALA A 466 8.85 -38.30 21.76
N ARG A 467 9.97 -38.03 22.41
CA ARG A 467 10.08 -37.92 23.87
C ARG A 467 9.88 -36.45 24.24
N GLY A 468 8.62 -36.06 24.40
CA GLY A 468 8.24 -34.71 24.82
C GLY A 468 8.33 -34.52 26.33
N GLN A 469 7.75 -33.42 26.81
CA GLN A 469 7.66 -33.09 28.24
C GLN A 469 6.21 -32.80 28.63
N ALA A 470 5.77 -33.35 29.76
CA ALA A 470 4.47 -33.13 30.37
C ALA A 470 4.54 -32.06 31.45
N TYR A 471 3.58 -31.13 31.42
CA TYR A 471 3.46 -29.97 32.29
C TYR A 471 2.12 -29.97 33.00
N ALA A 472 2.13 -30.23 34.31
CA ALA A 472 0.93 -30.12 35.14
C ALA A 472 0.45 -28.66 35.28
N ASP A 473 1.40 -27.71 35.29
CA ASP A 473 1.13 -26.27 35.14
C ASP A 473 1.58 -25.84 33.73
N PRO A 474 0.65 -25.59 32.79
CA PRO A 474 1.00 -25.19 31.43
C PRO A 474 1.77 -23.87 31.36
N SER A 475 1.66 -23.00 32.37
CA SER A 475 2.39 -21.72 32.39
C SER A 475 3.89 -21.88 32.64
N ALA A 476 4.35 -23.07 33.03
CA ALA A 476 5.78 -23.41 33.10
C ALA A 476 6.48 -23.24 31.74
N LEU A 477 5.80 -23.53 30.63
CA LEU A 477 6.30 -23.28 29.27
C LEU A 477 6.58 -21.79 29.03
N LEU A 478 5.69 -20.90 29.49
CA LEU A 478 5.88 -19.44 29.41
C LEU A 478 7.02 -18.92 30.30
N ARG A 479 7.53 -19.73 31.22
CA ARG A 479 8.70 -19.42 32.07
C ARG A 479 9.97 -20.13 31.62
N GLY A 480 9.89 -21.01 30.60
CA GLY A 480 11.01 -21.84 30.16
C GLY A 480 11.45 -22.87 31.21
N GLU A 481 10.53 -23.30 32.07
CA GLU A 481 10.77 -24.34 33.07
C GLU A 481 10.70 -25.74 32.41
N PRO A 482 11.48 -26.73 32.88
CA PRO A 482 11.41 -28.09 32.34
C PRO A 482 10.17 -28.84 32.85
N GLY A 483 9.60 -29.69 32.00
CA GLY A 483 8.53 -30.63 32.34
C GLY A 483 9.06 -32.02 32.69
N THR A 484 8.13 -32.98 32.83
CA THR A 484 8.46 -34.40 33.06
C THR A 484 8.51 -35.15 31.72
N PRO A 485 9.58 -35.91 31.40
CA PRO A 485 9.66 -36.62 30.13
C PRO A 485 8.47 -37.57 29.89
N VAL A 486 7.94 -37.58 28.67
CA VAL A 486 6.80 -38.40 28.27
C VAL A 486 6.93 -38.84 26.80
N GLU A 487 6.59 -40.09 26.51
CA GLU A 487 6.55 -40.59 25.13
C GLU A 487 5.25 -40.17 24.46
N MET A 488 5.34 -39.67 23.23
CA MET A 488 4.18 -39.33 22.42
C MET A 488 4.34 -39.66 20.94
N THR A 489 3.21 -39.95 20.30
CA THR A 489 3.11 -40.10 18.84
C THR A 489 1.90 -39.37 18.31
N MET A 490 2.00 -38.81 17.11
CA MET A 490 0.91 -38.17 16.39
C MET A 490 0.97 -38.63 14.93
N ASN A 491 -0.11 -39.22 14.43
CA ASN A 491 -0.23 -39.68 13.05
C ASN A 491 -1.56 -39.17 12.50
N LEU A 492 -1.56 -37.95 11.95
CA LEU A 492 -2.78 -37.22 11.65
C LEU A 492 -2.79 -36.73 10.20
N VAL A 493 -3.99 -36.70 9.63
CA VAL A 493 -4.27 -36.15 8.30
C VAL A 493 -5.35 -35.09 8.45
N TRP A 494 -5.08 -33.92 7.89
CA TRP A 494 -6.01 -32.80 7.73
C TRP A 494 -6.52 -32.79 6.30
N ALA A 495 -7.82 -33.01 6.14
CA ALA A 495 -8.52 -32.87 4.87
C ALA A 495 -9.23 -31.51 4.84
N THR A 496 -9.05 -30.75 3.77
CA THR A 496 -9.69 -29.43 3.60
C THR A 496 -11.20 -29.55 3.64
N ASP A 497 -11.83 -28.70 4.45
CA ASP A 497 -13.27 -28.65 4.71
C ASP A 497 -13.78 -27.22 4.53
N GLY A 498 -13.55 -26.65 3.35
CA GLY A 498 -13.94 -25.28 3.02
C GLY A 498 -13.13 -24.71 1.86
N THR A 499 -13.20 -23.39 1.69
CA THR A 499 -12.44 -22.66 0.69
C THR A 499 -11.11 -22.19 1.29
N PRO A 500 -9.95 -22.58 0.72
CA PRO A 500 -8.66 -22.01 1.10
C PRO A 500 -8.66 -20.48 0.91
N TYR A 501 -8.24 -19.76 1.94
CA TYR A 501 -8.30 -18.29 1.98
C TYR A 501 -6.89 -17.70 2.06
N LYS A 502 -6.51 -16.89 1.07
CA LYS A 502 -5.21 -16.20 1.02
C LYS A 502 -5.36 -14.76 1.50
N TYR A 503 -4.40 -14.32 2.31
CA TYR A 503 -4.37 -12.94 2.77
C TYR A 503 -3.95 -12.00 1.63
N GLY A 504 -4.59 -10.83 1.52
CA GLY A 504 -4.21 -9.81 0.55
C GLY A 504 -3.01 -8.94 0.94
N LEU A 505 -2.70 -8.85 2.23
CA LEU A 505 -1.66 -7.95 2.76
C LEU A 505 -0.34 -8.65 3.07
N THR A 506 -0.38 -9.93 3.40
CA THR A 506 0.80 -10.71 3.79
C THR A 506 0.81 -12.06 3.10
N THR A 507 1.98 -12.59 2.85
CA THR A 507 2.22 -13.95 2.35
C THR A 507 1.83 -15.01 3.39
N ARG A 508 0.53 -15.36 3.40
CA ARG A 508 -0.11 -16.34 4.29
C ARG A 508 -1.42 -16.83 3.68
N TYR A 509 -1.80 -18.07 3.98
CA TYR A 509 -3.17 -18.54 3.80
C TYR A 509 -3.69 -19.32 5.02
N GLU A 510 -4.99 -19.55 5.04
CA GLU A 510 -5.76 -20.22 6.09
C GLU A 510 -6.73 -21.23 5.47
N ILE A 511 -6.81 -22.45 6.03
CA ILE A 511 -7.67 -23.52 5.52
C ILE A 511 -8.39 -24.26 6.67
N PRO A 512 -9.72 -24.23 6.73
CA PRO A 512 -10.48 -25.06 7.65
C PRO A 512 -10.42 -26.51 7.20
N CYS A 513 -10.31 -27.43 8.16
CA CYS A 513 -10.07 -28.85 7.90
C CYS A 513 -10.89 -29.75 8.83
N THR A 514 -11.06 -30.99 8.39
CA THR A 514 -11.35 -32.11 9.29
C THR A 514 -10.10 -32.95 9.50
N VAL A 515 -9.94 -33.50 10.70
CA VAL A 515 -8.72 -34.18 11.14
C VAL A 515 -9.03 -35.60 11.55
N SER A 516 -8.24 -36.55 11.05
CA SER A 516 -8.39 -37.97 11.37
C SER A 516 -7.03 -38.63 11.60
N GLY A 517 -7.01 -39.65 12.45
CA GLY A 517 -5.82 -40.44 12.72
C GLY A 517 -5.66 -40.78 14.20
N ASP A 518 -4.42 -40.95 14.65
CA ASP A 518 -4.12 -41.48 15.98
C ASP A 518 -3.12 -40.59 16.73
N VAL A 519 -3.40 -40.38 18.02
CA VAL A 519 -2.47 -39.76 18.97
C VAL A 519 -2.23 -40.74 20.10
N THR A 520 -1.00 -40.85 20.59
CA THR A 520 -0.69 -41.61 21.81
C THR A 520 0.16 -40.77 22.74
N ILE A 521 -0.16 -40.79 24.03
CA ILE A 521 0.58 -40.09 25.10
C ILE A 521 0.77 -41.08 26.25
N ASP A 522 2.01 -41.42 26.57
CA ASP A 522 2.36 -42.38 27.64
C ASP A 522 1.54 -43.70 27.57
N GLY A 523 1.34 -44.22 26.36
CA GLY A 523 0.54 -45.42 26.09
C GLY A 523 -0.98 -45.23 26.08
N THR A 524 -1.50 -44.03 26.41
CA THR A 524 -2.91 -43.67 26.26
C THR A 524 -3.18 -43.25 24.82
N GLY A 525 -4.01 -44.01 24.11
CA GLY A 525 -4.36 -43.73 22.70
C GLY A 525 -5.66 -42.95 22.54
N TYR A 526 -5.67 -42.03 21.58
CA TYR A 526 -6.81 -41.23 21.14
C TYR A 526 -6.99 -41.43 19.64
N ARG A 527 -8.19 -41.86 19.24
CA ARG A 527 -8.55 -42.05 17.83
C ARG A 527 -9.39 -40.86 17.39
N LEU A 528 -8.90 -40.07 16.45
CA LEU A 528 -9.62 -38.92 15.89
C LEU A 528 -10.37 -39.34 14.62
N GLU A 529 -11.64 -38.98 14.55
CA GLU A 529 -12.52 -39.30 13.42
C GLU A 529 -13.20 -38.02 12.93
N SER A 530 -12.61 -37.37 11.91
CA SER A 530 -13.14 -36.17 11.26
C SER A 530 -13.46 -35.04 12.24
N VAL A 531 -12.57 -34.80 13.20
CA VAL A 531 -12.74 -33.71 14.18
C VAL A 531 -12.36 -32.36 13.57
N PRO A 532 -12.91 -31.22 14.05
CA PRO A 532 -12.56 -29.91 13.52
C PRO A 532 -11.08 -29.57 13.72
N GLY A 533 -10.50 -28.87 12.74
CA GLY A 533 -9.14 -28.35 12.81
C GLY A 533 -8.86 -27.28 11.75
N GLN A 534 -7.70 -26.65 11.88
CA GLN A 534 -7.25 -25.59 10.97
C GLN A 534 -5.84 -25.90 10.47
N ARG A 535 -5.52 -25.43 9.26
CA ARG A 535 -4.14 -25.33 8.78
C ARG A 535 -3.84 -23.91 8.32
N ASP A 536 -2.61 -23.49 8.55
CA ASP A 536 -2.08 -22.26 8.01
C ASP A 536 -0.63 -22.41 7.58
N HIS A 537 -0.24 -21.61 6.61
CA HIS A 537 1.14 -21.52 6.14
C HIS A 537 1.45 -20.08 5.82
N SER A 538 2.61 -19.63 6.28
CA SER A 538 3.08 -18.27 6.07
C SER A 538 4.56 -18.28 5.71
N TRP A 539 4.96 -17.33 4.87
CA TRP A 539 6.35 -17.13 4.45
C TRP A 539 6.67 -15.63 4.39
N GLY A 540 7.95 -15.25 4.33
CA GLY A 540 8.37 -13.84 4.29
C GLY A 540 8.83 -13.28 5.63
N VAL A 541 9.06 -11.97 5.71
CA VAL A 541 9.61 -11.33 6.92
C VAL A 541 8.60 -11.38 8.06
N ARG A 542 9.02 -11.88 9.24
CA ARG A 542 8.19 -11.95 10.45
C ARG A 542 9.00 -11.56 11.69
N ASP A 543 8.72 -10.36 12.23
CA ASP A 543 9.20 -9.96 13.55
C ASP A 543 8.16 -10.33 14.60
N TRP A 544 8.36 -11.48 15.24
CA TRP A 544 7.52 -12.00 16.33
C TRP A 544 7.54 -11.10 17.58
N TRP A 545 8.52 -10.20 17.67
CA TRP A 545 8.77 -9.36 18.83
C TRP A 545 8.37 -7.89 18.65
N GLY A 546 7.81 -7.55 17.47
CA GLY A 546 7.54 -6.16 17.09
C GLY A 546 6.06 -5.73 17.17
N MET A 547 5.13 -6.67 17.34
CA MET A 547 3.68 -6.40 17.28
C MET A 547 2.88 -7.44 18.05
N ASP A 548 1.80 -7.03 18.71
CA ASP A 548 0.89 -7.97 19.37
C ASP A 548 -0.20 -8.42 18.39
N TRP A 549 -0.82 -9.57 18.64
CA TRP A 549 -2.03 -9.97 17.93
C TRP A 549 -2.89 -10.94 18.72
N ILE A 550 -4.14 -11.07 18.29
CA ILE A 550 -4.98 -12.23 18.56
C ILE A 550 -5.31 -12.89 17.23
N TRP A 551 -5.19 -14.21 17.18
CA TRP A 551 -5.57 -15.07 16.07
C TRP A 551 -6.62 -16.06 16.54
N SER A 552 -7.55 -16.42 15.67
CA SER A 552 -8.60 -17.40 15.95
C SER A 552 -8.96 -18.22 14.71
N ALA A 553 -9.28 -19.49 14.93
CA ALA A 553 -9.94 -20.38 13.99
C ALA A 553 -11.01 -21.17 14.76
N LEU A 554 -12.28 -20.94 14.42
CA LEU A 554 -13.44 -21.50 15.08
C LEU A 554 -14.29 -22.27 14.06
N HIS A 555 -14.85 -23.39 14.50
CA HIS A 555 -15.71 -24.25 13.70
C HIS A 555 -17.01 -24.46 14.49
N LEU A 556 -18.12 -23.98 13.93
CA LEU A 556 -19.44 -24.10 14.53
C LEU A 556 -20.10 -25.41 14.11
N ASP A 557 -20.97 -25.92 14.98
CA ASP A 557 -21.65 -27.21 14.80
C ASP A 557 -22.60 -27.24 13.58
N ASP A 558 -22.94 -26.07 13.02
CA ASP A 558 -23.77 -25.93 11.82
C ASP A 558 -22.97 -26.01 10.50
N GLY A 559 -21.64 -26.19 10.57
CA GLY A 559 -20.74 -26.21 9.42
C GLY A 559 -20.15 -24.85 9.06
N THR A 560 -20.40 -23.80 9.86
CA THR A 560 -19.75 -22.50 9.67
C THR A 560 -18.29 -22.54 10.14
N HIS A 561 -17.38 -22.00 9.34
CA HIS A 561 -15.98 -21.79 9.73
C HIS A 561 -15.66 -20.31 9.85
N LEU A 562 -15.01 -19.93 10.94
CA LEU A 562 -14.67 -18.55 11.25
C LEU A 562 -13.17 -18.46 11.46
N HIS A 563 -12.54 -17.50 10.80
CA HIS A 563 -11.15 -17.19 11.04
C HIS A 563 -11.00 -15.69 11.19
N GLY A 564 -10.21 -15.25 12.16
CA GLY A 564 -9.93 -13.85 12.37
C GLY A 564 -8.59 -13.61 13.03
N VAL A 565 -7.85 -12.63 12.51
CA VAL A 565 -6.70 -12.03 13.17
C VAL A 565 -6.97 -10.55 13.42
N ASN A 566 -6.49 -10.05 14.55
CA ASN A 566 -6.42 -8.63 14.86
C ASN A 566 -4.99 -8.30 15.28
N ILE A 567 -4.29 -7.59 14.40
CA ILE A 567 -2.88 -7.24 14.57
C ILE A 567 -2.79 -5.83 15.17
N ARG A 568 -1.96 -5.70 16.20
CA ARG A 568 -1.83 -4.52 17.06
C ARG A 568 -0.38 -4.07 17.04
N VAL A 569 -0.07 -3.16 16.13
CA VAL A 569 1.27 -2.55 16.03
C VAL A 569 1.29 -1.29 16.90
N PRO A 570 2.27 -1.12 17.80
CA PRO A 570 2.40 0.10 18.60
C PRO A 570 2.47 1.36 17.72
N GLY A 571 1.59 2.33 17.98
CA GLY A 571 1.56 3.60 17.25
C GLY A 571 0.84 3.59 15.90
N ALA A 572 0.24 2.47 15.49
CA ALA A 572 -0.59 2.37 14.28
C ALA A 572 -2.01 1.89 14.60
N PRO A 573 -3.00 2.17 13.74
CA PRO A 573 -4.33 1.55 13.84
C PRO A 573 -4.23 0.03 13.81
N ALA A 574 -5.06 -0.64 14.61
CA ALA A 574 -5.19 -2.09 14.52
C ALA A 574 -5.81 -2.46 13.17
N PHE A 575 -5.34 -3.57 12.58
CA PHE A 575 -5.90 -4.07 11.33
C PHE A 575 -6.34 -5.52 11.51
N SER A 576 -7.41 -5.87 10.79
CA SER A 576 -8.02 -7.19 10.87
C SER A 576 -8.03 -7.85 9.50
N ILE A 577 -7.85 -9.17 9.53
CA ILE A 577 -7.97 -10.03 8.35
C ILE A 577 -8.72 -11.27 8.81
N GLY A 578 -9.60 -11.81 7.97
CA GLY A 578 -10.34 -12.99 8.36
C GLY A 578 -11.50 -13.29 7.42
N TYR A 579 -12.20 -14.37 7.71
CA TYR A 579 -13.40 -14.76 6.98
C TYR A 579 -14.47 -15.35 7.89
N GLU A 580 -15.69 -15.31 7.38
CA GLU A 580 -16.75 -16.25 7.69
C GLU A 580 -17.00 -17.12 6.45
N GLN A 581 -16.99 -18.43 6.61
CA GLN A 581 -17.45 -19.39 5.61
C GLN A 581 -18.73 -20.03 6.11
N GLY A 582 -19.85 -19.61 5.54
CA GLY A 582 -21.16 -20.17 5.88
C GLY A 582 -21.28 -21.63 5.46
N ALA A 583 -22.26 -22.33 6.02
CA ALA A 583 -22.59 -23.71 5.64
C ALA A 583 -23.01 -23.86 4.16
N ASP A 584 -23.31 -22.75 3.48
CA ASP A 584 -23.57 -22.69 2.03
C ASP A 584 -22.29 -22.62 1.18
N GLY A 585 -21.11 -22.57 1.82
CA GLY A 585 -19.81 -22.43 1.19
C GLY A 585 -19.46 -20.99 0.78
N LYS A 586 -20.31 -20.01 1.09
CA LYS A 586 -20.03 -18.61 0.80
C LYS A 586 -18.94 -18.08 1.74
N VAL A 587 -17.93 -17.44 1.18
CA VAL A 587 -16.85 -16.77 1.92
C VAL A 587 -17.16 -15.28 2.02
N THR A 588 -17.25 -14.77 3.24
CA THR A 588 -17.42 -13.35 3.56
C THR A 588 -16.15 -12.86 4.27
N GLU A 589 -15.42 -11.92 3.68
CA GLU A 589 -14.25 -11.33 4.36
C GLU A 589 -14.66 -10.47 5.55
N LEU A 590 -13.92 -10.61 6.65
CA LEU A 590 -14.11 -9.79 7.83
C LEU A 590 -13.42 -8.43 7.65
N GLN A 591 -14.14 -7.38 8.00
CA GLN A 591 -13.63 -6.01 8.07
C GLN A 591 -13.02 -5.72 9.44
N THR A 592 -13.65 -6.23 10.51
CA THR A 592 -13.14 -6.06 11.88
C THR A 592 -13.23 -7.36 12.66
N VAL A 593 -12.18 -7.61 13.45
CA VAL A 593 -12.10 -8.67 14.46
C VAL A 593 -11.77 -7.96 15.77
N ASP A 594 -12.80 -7.70 16.57
CA ASP A 594 -12.63 -7.12 17.89
C ASP A 594 -12.55 -8.24 18.93
N SER A 595 -11.74 -8.04 19.96
CA SER A 595 -11.65 -8.99 21.07
C SER A 595 -11.67 -8.30 22.41
N ARG A 596 -12.19 -9.02 23.42
CA ARG A 596 -12.02 -8.72 24.83
C ARG A 596 -11.52 -9.96 25.52
N GLU A 597 -10.39 -9.86 26.19
CA GLU A 597 -9.74 -11.01 26.81
C GLU A 597 -9.21 -10.65 28.20
N SER A 598 -9.10 -11.67 29.04
CA SER A 598 -8.51 -11.57 30.37
C SER A 598 -7.46 -12.65 30.55
N PHE A 599 -6.35 -12.32 31.19
CA PHE A 599 -5.28 -13.26 31.51
C PHE A 599 -5.15 -13.45 33.02
N ALA A 600 -4.74 -14.64 33.43
CA ALA A 600 -4.24 -14.86 34.78
C ALA A 600 -2.83 -14.27 34.95
N ASP A 601 -2.40 -14.07 36.19
CA ASP A 601 -1.08 -13.52 36.54
C ASP A 601 0.09 -14.34 35.97
N ASN A 602 -0.16 -15.62 35.67
CA ASN A 602 0.82 -16.52 35.05
C ASN A 602 0.87 -16.43 33.50
N GLY A 603 0.15 -15.47 32.91
CA GLY A 603 0.16 -15.21 31.47
C GLY A 603 -0.81 -16.05 30.65
N LEU A 604 -1.57 -16.98 31.26
CA LEU A 604 -2.54 -17.82 30.56
C LEU A 604 -3.89 -17.11 30.37
N PRO A 605 -4.54 -17.24 29.20
CA PRO A 605 -5.89 -16.73 28.95
C PRO A 605 -6.93 -17.40 29.85
N LEU A 606 -7.86 -16.61 30.40
CA LEU A 606 -8.98 -17.10 31.22
C LEU A 606 -10.30 -17.08 30.45
N THR A 607 -10.59 -15.94 29.81
CA THR A 607 -11.81 -15.71 29.04
C THR A 607 -11.49 -14.85 27.83
N ALA A 608 -12.24 -15.05 26.75
CA ALA A 608 -12.21 -14.19 25.59
C ALA A 608 -13.61 -14.07 24.98
N THR A 609 -13.91 -12.91 24.38
CA THR A 609 -15.07 -12.69 23.53
C THR A 609 -14.56 -12.10 22.22
N LEU A 610 -14.96 -12.67 21.09
CA LEU A 610 -14.68 -12.14 19.76
C LEU A 610 -15.93 -11.51 19.15
N ARG A 611 -15.77 -10.43 18.39
CA ARG A 611 -16.81 -9.82 17.57
C ARG A 611 -16.30 -9.68 16.14
N LEU A 612 -17.03 -10.28 15.20
CA LEU A 612 -16.65 -10.43 13.80
C LEU A 612 -17.64 -9.66 12.91
N THR A 613 -17.15 -8.67 12.17
CA THR A 613 -17.95 -7.82 11.27
C THR A 613 -17.46 -8.01 9.84
N PRO A 614 -18.32 -8.14 8.81
CA PRO A 614 -19.78 -7.94 8.80
C PRO A 614 -20.62 -9.21 9.07
N ALA A 615 -20.00 -10.29 9.53
CA ALA A 615 -20.71 -11.53 9.88
C ALA A 615 -21.72 -11.34 11.04
N GLU A 616 -21.59 -10.27 11.82
CA GLU A 616 -22.41 -9.95 13.00
C GLU A 616 -22.38 -11.07 14.06
N ILE A 617 -21.26 -11.79 14.14
CA ILE A 617 -21.05 -12.88 15.10
C ILE A 617 -20.33 -12.33 16.32
N THR A 618 -20.92 -12.55 17.50
CA THR A 618 -20.24 -12.37 18.79
C THR A 618 -20.07 -13.75 19.43
N ALA A 619 -18.83 -14.17 19.66
CA ALA A 619 -18.46 -15.50 20.13
C ALA A 619 -17.80 -15.42 21.51
N ASP A 620 -18.43 -16.02 22.51
CA ASP A 620 -17.86 -16.20 23.84
C ASP A 620 -17.05 -17.50 23.91
N VAL A 621 -15.84 -17.39 24.44
CA VAL A 621 -14.82 -18.43 24.43
C VAL A 621 -14.65 -19.00 25.83
N LYS A 622 -14.86 -20.31 25.96
CA LYS A 622 -14.57 -21.06 27.18
C LYS A 622 -13.37 -21.98 26.96
N VAL A 623 -12.25 -21.60 27.55
CA VAL A 623 -10.99 -22.36 27.48
C VAL A 623 -11.16 -23.78 28.01
N ARG A 624 -10.62 -24.75 27.28
CA ARG A 624 -10.64 -26.17 27.64
C ARG A 624 -9.26 -26.79 27.78
N GLY A 625 -8.27 -26.30 27.04
CA GLY A 625 -6.87 -26.70 27.17
C GLY A 625 -5.93 -25.54 26.85
N GLN A 626 -4.74 -25.58 27.43
CA GLN A 626 -3.72 -24.54 27.35
C GLN A 626 -2.45 -25.15 26.78
N ALA A 627 -1.98 -24.65 25.64
CA ALA A 627 -0.77 -25.11 24.98
C ALA A 627 0.10 -23.92 24.58
N PRO A 628 0.61 -23.14 25.55
CA PRO A 628 1.37 -21.94 25.29
C PRO A 628 2.82 -22.26 24.87
N VAL A 629 3.48 -21.34 24.16
CA VAL A 629 4.93 -21.38 23.92
C VAL A 629 5.57 -20.03 24.19
N ARG A 630 6.90 -20.01 24.35
CA ARG A 630 7.68 -18.80 24.59
C ARG A 630 8.76 -18.66 23.53
N LEU A 631 8.74 -17.55 22.81
CA LEU A 631 9.73 -17.25 21.78
C LEU A 631 10.76 -16.25 22.31
N VAL A 632 12.04 -16.58 22.14
CA VAL A 632 13.17 -15.72 22.54
C VAL A 632 14.00 -15.41 21.31
N SER A 633 14.21 -14.14 21.02
CA SER A 633 15.06 -13.71 19.91
C SER A 633 16.54 -13.90 20.24
N THR A 634 17.37 -13.82 19.21
CA THR A 634 18.84 -13.79 19.34
C THR A 634 19.35 -12.60 20.17
N ASP A 635 18.60 -11.48 20.18
CA ASP A 635 18.89 -10.28 20.97
C ASP A 635 18.27 -10.29 22.39
N GLY A 636 17.51 -11.34 22.75
CA GLY A 636 16.96 -11.55 24.09
C GLY A 636 15.55 -11.02 24.34
N ARG A 637 14.92 -10.36 23.36
CA ARG A 637 13.48 -10.03 23.39
C ARG A 637 12.64 -11.30 23.56
N VAL A 638 11.54 -11.16 24.30
CA VAL A 638 10.65 -12.28 24.63
C VAL A 638 9.26 -11.97 24.14
N SER A 639 8.69 -12.93 23.40
CA SER A 639 7.27 -12.96 23.14
C SER A 639 6.63 -14.21 23.75
N GLN A 640 5.47 -14.01 24.39
CA GLN A 640 4.64 -15.09 24.88
C GLN A 640 3.54 -15.41 23.85
N PHE A 641 3.42 -16.69 23.54
CA PHE A 641 2.41 -17.27 22.66
C PHE A 641 1.44 -18.14 23.44
N PRO A 642 0.56 -17.58 24.29
CA PRO A 642 -0.52 -18.39 24.82
C PRO A 642 -1.43 -18.83 23.67
N ARG A 643 -1.68 -20.13 23.61
CA ARG A 643 -2.59 -20.74 22.64
C ARG A 643 -3.51 -21.71 23.37
N VAL A 644 -4.80 -21.64 23.07
CA VAL A 644 -5.85 -22.41 23.76
C VAL A 644 -6.80 -23.01 22.76
N TRP A 645 -7.25 -24.23 23.06
CA TRP A 645 -8.48 -24.72 22.44
C TRP A 645 -9.65 -24.48 23.39
N ALA A 646 -10.79 -24.18 22.80
CA ALA A 646 -11.96 -23.74 23.53
C ALA A 646 -13.25 -24.28 22.92
N THR A 647 -14.28 -24.35 23.75
CA THR A 647 -15.67 -24.43 23.30
C THR A 647 -16.22 -23.02 23.14
N ILE A 648 -17.04 -22.82 22.10
CA ILE A 648 -17.57 -21.52 21.69
C ILE A 648 -19.09 -21.51 21.85
N SER A 649 -19.62 -20.39 22.32
CA SER A 649 -21.05 -20.08 22.26
C SER A 649 -21.23 -18.70 21.65
N THR A 650 -22.11 -18.58 20.67
CA THR A 650 -22.37 -17.33 19.96
C THR A 650 -23.66 -16.67 20.46
N ALA A 651 -23.76 -15.34 20.33
CA ALA A 651 -24.93 -14.58 20.77
C ALA A 651 -26.23 -14.95 20.02
N ASP A 652 -26.12 -15.52 18.83
CA ASP A 652 -27.26 -16.02 18.04
C ASP A 652 -27.68 -17.47 18.39
N GLY A 653 -27.00 -18.10 19.35
CA GLY A 653 -27.35 -19.40 19.90
C GLY A 653 -26.60 -20.60 19.29
N ARG A 654 -25.66 -20.38 18.37
CA ARG A 654 -24.80 -21.46 17.83
C ARG A 654 -23.66 -21.81 18.79
N SER A 655 -23.19 -23.04 18.71
CA SER A 655 -22.04 -23.55 19.46
C SER A 655 -20.98 -24.12 18.52
N GLY A 656 -19.77 -24.32 19.05
CA GLY A 656 -18.67 -24.90 18.31
C GLY A 656 -17.41 -25.09 19.13
N VAL A 657 -16.31 -25.32 18.44
CA VAL A 657 -14.96 -25.47 19.02
C VAL A 657 -13.96 -24.68 18.19
N GLY A 658 -12.77 -24.46 18.72
CA GLY A 658 -11.70 -23.85 17.94
C GLY A 658 -10.48 -23.49 18.77
N TRP A 659 -9.54 -22.84 18.10
CA TRP A 659 -8.29 -22.37 18.68
C TRP A 659 -8.24 -20.85 18.70
N LEU A 660 -7.64 -20.33 19.76
CA LEU A 660 -7.24 -18.94 19.86
C LEU A 660 -5.78 -18.87 20.27
N GLU A 661 -5.07 -17.90 19.71
CA GLU A 661 -3.67 -17.65 19.96
C GLU A 661 -3.48 -16.15 20.17
N TRP A 662 -2.58 -15.78 21.07
CA TRP A 662 -2.13 -14.40 21.21
C TRP A 662 -0.63 -14.34 21.02
N ASN A 663 -0.15 -13.31 20.34
CA ASN A 663 1.24 -12.87 20.46
C ASN A 663 1.31 -11.71 21.44
N ARG A 664 2.11 -11.84 22.48
CA ARG A 664 2.22 -10.85 23.55
C ARG A 664 3.69 -10.51 23.79
N ASN A 665 4.07 -9.33 23.36
CA ASN A 665 5.40 -8.79 23.60
C ASN A 665 5.47 -8.25 25.01
N LEU A 666 6.30 -8.87 25.84
CA LEU A 666 6.63 -8.32 27.14
C LEU A 666 7.66 -7.23 26.88
N GLY A 667 7.26 -5.95 26.93
CA GLY A 667 8.17 -4.84 26.68
C GLY A 667 9.40 -4.85 27.60
N ASP A 668 10.42 -4.06 27.26
CA ASP A 668 11.55 -3.74 28.16
C ASP A 668 11.02 -2.96 29.38
N HIS A 669 10.45 -3.69 30.32
CA HIS A 669 10.07 -3.21 31.64
C HIS A 669 10.86 -3.98 32.69
N THR A 670 12.19 -3.83 32.60
CA THR A 670 13.10 -3.61 33.73
C THR A 670 14.26 -2.74 33.30
#